data_AF-K7V0N2-F1
#
_entry.id   AF-K7V0N2-F1
#
_cell.length_a   1.000
_cell.length_b   1.000
_cell.length_c   1.000
_cell.angle_alpha   90.00
_cell.angle_beta   90.00
_cell.angle_gamma   90.00
#
_symmetry.space_group_name_H-M   'P 1'
#
loop_
_entity.id
_entity.type
_entity.pdbx_description
1 polymer ?
#
loop_
_entity_poly.entity_id
_entity_poly.type
_entity_poly.pdbx_seq_one_letter_code
_entity_poly.pdbx_strand_id
1 'polypeptide(L)'
;MGSAATEGNDTLLGNGVVGILAETCNMWERRAPLTPSHCARLLLGGGKNGPRVNRIIVQPSTRRIHHDAQYEDAGCEISEDLSECGLIIGIKQPKLQMILSDRAYAFFSHTHKAQKENMPLLDKILEERVSLFDYELIVGDDGKRSLAFGKFAGRAGLIDFLHGLGQRYLSLGYSTPFLSLGQSHMYPSLAAAKAAVIVVAEEIATFGLPSGICPIVFVFTGVGNVSQGAQEIFKLLPHTFVDAEKLPEIFQARNLSKQSQSTKRVFQLYGCVVTSRDMVSHKDPTRQFDKGDYYAHPEHYTPVFHERIAPYASVIVNCMYWEKRFPPLLNMDQLQQLMETGCPLVGVCDITCDIGGSIEFINKSTSIERPFFRYDPSKNSYHDDMEGAGVVCLAVDILPTEFSKEASQHFGNILSRLVASLASVKQPAELPSYLRRACIAHAGRLTPLYEYIPRMRNTMIDLAPAKTNPLPDKKYSTLVSLSGHLFDKFLINEALDIIETAGGSFHLVRCEVGQSTDDMSYSELEVGADDTATLDKIIDSLTSLANEHGGDHDAGQEIELALKIGKVNEYETDVTIDKGGPKILILGAGRVCRPAAEFLASYPDICTYGVDDHDADQIHVIVASLYQKDAEETVDGIENTTATQLDVADIGSLSDLVSQVSFILILKSGWAPLFFKLTSFTLRQ
;
A
#
# COMPACT_ATOMS: atom_id res chain seq x y z
N MET A 1 -2.29 14.15 -63.48
CA MET A 1 -3.21 13.52 -62.51
C MET A 1 -2.37 12.89 -61.42
N GLY A 2 -2.20 13.58 -60.30
CA GLY A 2 -1.63 13.01 -59.08
C GLY A 2 -2.60 13.36 -57.96
N SER A 3 -3.33 12.36 -57.45
CA SER A 3 -4.23 12.55 -56.33
C SER A 3 -3.41 12.47 -55.04
N ALA A 4 -3.29 13.59 -54.36
CA ALA A 4 -2.98 13.63 -52.95
C ALA A 4 -4.13 12.94 -52.20
N ALA A 5 -3.86 11.81 -51.56
CA ALA A 5 -4.74 11.24 -50.56
C ALA A 5 -4.39 11.90 -49.22
N THR A 6 -5.06 13.03 -48.95
CA THR A 6 -5.27 13.54 -47.60
C THR A 6 -6.53 12.84 -47.06
N GLU A 7 -6.37 11.78 -46.27
CA GLU A 7 -7.45 11.27 -45.41
C GLU A 7 -7.15 11.71 -43.98
N GLY A 8 -7.85 12.77 -43.56
CA GLY A 8 -7.83 13.27 -42.19
C GLY A 8 -8.54 12.29 -41.27
N ASN A 9 -7.85 11.85 -40.23
CA ASN A 9 -8.43 11.02 -39.17
C ASN A 9 -9.24 11.95 -38.26
N ASP A 10 -10.53 12.16 -38.55
CA ASP A 10 -11.44 12.98 -37.74
C ASP A 10 -11.66 12.31 -36.37
N THR A 11 -10.80 12.65 -35.41
CA THR A 11 -10.93 12.18 -34.03
C THR A 11 -12.25 12.69 -33.45
N LEU A 12 -13.04 11.84 -32.77
CA LEU A 12 -14.25 12.29 -32.08
C LEU A 12 -13.97 13.07 -30.78
N LEU A 13 -12.69 13.21 -30.40
CA LEU A 13 -12.29 14.03 -29.25
C LEU A 13 -12.80 15.46 -29.42
N GLY A 14 -13.42 15.99 -28.37
CA GLY A 14 -13.96 17.35 -28.36
C GLY A 14 -15.30 17.53 -29.09
N ASN A 15 -15.98 16.47 -29.54
CA ASN A 15 -17.27 16.59 -30.24
C ASN A 15 -18.45 16.97 -29.34
N GLY A 16 -18.25 17.02 -28.02
CA GLY A 16 -19.28 17.36 -27.03
C GLY A 16 -20.34 16.27 -26.82
N VAL A 17 -20.17 15.06 -27.35
CA VAL A 17 -21.06 13.91 -27.13
C VAL A 17 -20.49 13.03 -26.03
N VAL A 18 -21.26 12.85 -24.96
CA VAL A 18 -20.84 12.12 -23.75
C VAL A 18 -21.58 10.80 -23.64
N GLY A 19 -20.84 9.69 -23.54
CA GLY A 19 -21.35 8.36 -23.24
C GLY A 19 -21.30 8.05 -21.75
N ILE A 20 -22.35 7.46 -21.18
CA ILE A 20 -22.37 6.93 -19.81
C ILE A 20 -22.45 5.40 -19.88
N LEU A 21 -21.44 4.74 -19.31
CA LEU A 21 -21.36 3.28 -19.29
C LEU A 21 -22.42 2.63 -18.40
N ALA A 22 -22.77 1.39 -18.73
CA ALA A 22 -23.43 0.48 -17.81
C ALA A 22 -22.37 -0.27 -16.99
N GLU A 23 -22.36 -0.08 -15.67
CA GLU A 23 -21.42 -0.76 -14.77
C GLU A 23 -21.69 -2.28 -14.75
N THR A 24 -20.64 -3.09 -14.88
CA THR A 24 -20.76 -4.57 -14.93
C THR A 24 -19.80 -5.30 -14.01
N CYS A 25 -18.98 -4.59 -13.22
CA CYS A 25 -17.90 -5.18 -12.44
C CYS A 25 -18.38 -6.14 -11.34
N ASN A 26 -19.49 -5.84 -10.66
CA ASN A 26 -20.14 -6.72 -9.69
C ASN A 26 -21.64 -6.41 -9.58
N MET A 27 -22.37 -7.15 -8.75
CA MET A 27 -23.82 -6.96 -8.58
C MET A 27 -24.20 -5.74 -7.73
N TRP A 28 -23.30 -5.28 -6.86
CA TRP A 28 -23.52 -4.17 -5.93
C TRP A 28 -23.18 -2.82 -6.54
N GLU A 29 -22.36 -2.78 -7.58
CA GLU A 29 -22.05 -1.55 -8.31
C GLU A 29 -23.27 -1.06 -9.10
N ARG A 30 -24.10 -0.30 -8.40
CA ARG A 30 -25.32 0.32 -8.91
C ARG A 30 -25.16 1.83 -9.06
N ARG A 31 -23.99 2.38 -8.74
CA ARG A 31 -23.71 3.82 -8.87
C ARG A 31 -23.65 4.23 -10.34
N ALA A 32 -23.73 5.53 -10.57
CA ALA A 32 -23.52 6.15 -11.86
C ALA A 32 -22.63 7.38 -11.72
N PRO A 33 -21.80 7.70 -12.73
CA PRO A 33 -20.93 8.89 -12.70
C PRO A 33 -21.75 10.19 -12.70
N LEU A 34 -22.90 10.20 -13.38
CA LEU A 34 -23.85 11.32 -13.41
C LEU A 34 -25.27 10.81 -13.13
N THR A 35 -26.04 11.56 -12.33
CA THR A 35 -27.46 11.29 -12.10
C THR A 35 -28.29 11.96 -13.19
N PRO A 36 -29.57 11.60 -13.37
CA PRO A 36 -30.45 12.27 -14.33
C PRO A 36 -30.46 13.80 -14.19
N SER A 37 -30.50 14.32 -12.95
CA SER A 37 -30.45 15.76 -12.68
C SER A 37 -29.16 16.44 -13.15
N HIS A 38 -28.02 15.72 -13.10
CA HIS A 38 -26.75 16.23 -13.62
C HIS A 38 -26.76 16.30 -15.13
N CYS A 39 -27.33 15.29 -15.78
CA CYS A 39 -27.44 15.23 -17.23
C CYS A 39 -28.33 16.36 -17.77
N ALA A 40 -29.52 16.55 -17.17
CA ALA A 40 -30.40 17.67 -17.51
C ALA A 40 -29.68 19.03 -17.38
N ARG A 41 -28.95 19.24 -16.28
CA ARG A 41 -28.19 20.49 -16.08
C ARG A 41 -27.07 20.67 -17.11
N LEU A 42 -26.38 19.61 -17.50
CA LEU A 42 -25.31 19.65 -18.51
C LEU A 42 -25.87 19.99 -19.90
N LEU A 43 -27.01 19.39 -20.27
CA LEU A 43 -27.68 19.63 -21.54
C LEU A 43 -28.24 21.07 -21.64
N LEU A 44 -28.73 21.62 -20.52
CA LEU A 44 -29.24 23.00 -20.45
C LEU A 44 -28.14 24.06 -20.31
N GLY A 45 -26.99 23.73 -19.70
CA GLY A 45 -26.00 24.68 -19.19
C GLY A 45 -25.06 25.34 -20.21
N GLY A 46 -25.35 25.30 -21.52
CA GLY A 46 -24.47 25.85 -22.56
C GLY A 46 -24.75 27.31 -22.91
N GLY A 47 -23.84 28.23 -22.55
CA GLY A 47 -23.79 29.56 -23.17
C GLY A 47 -23.28 29.49 -24.62
N LYS A 48 -23.58 30.50 -25.45
CA LYS A 48 -23.25 30.50 -26.90
C LYS A 48 -21.76 30.31 -27.24
N ASN A 49 -20.83 30.52 -26.30
CA ASN A 49 -19.38 30.58 -26.54
C ASN A 49 -18.51 29.77 -25.53
N GLY A 50 -19.06 28.78 -24.81
CA GLY A 50 -18.31 27.98 -23.80
C GLY A 50 -18.23 26.48 -24.10
N PRO A 51 -17.43 25.70 -23.35
CA PRO A 51 -17.39 24.23 -23.43
C PRO A 51 -18.81 23.66 -23.26
N ARG A 52 -19.24 22.78 -24.17
CA ARG A 52 -20.64 22.34 -24.24
C ARG A 52 -20.75 20.82 -24.35
N VAL A 53 -21.71 20.27 -23.60
CA VAL A 53 -22.24 18.93 -23.82
C VAL A 53 -23.43 19.06 -24.76
N ASN A 54 -23.31 18.51 -25.96
CA ASN A 54 -24.33 18.58 -27.01
C ASN A 54 -25.37 17.47 -26.86
N ARG A 55 -24.91 16.26 -26.55
CA ARG A 55 -25.72 15.04 -26.41
C ARG A 55 -25.14 14.18 -25.29
N ILE A 56 -26.01 13.46 -24.60
CA ILE A 56 -25.63 12.45 -23.62
C ILE A 56 -26.29 11.14 -24.02
N ILE A 57 -25.48 10.13 -24.30
CA ILE A 57 -25.92 8.77 -24.62
C ILE A 57 -25.64 7.89 -23.41
N VAL A 58 -26.64 7.16 -22.94
CA VAL A 58 -26.55 6.33 -21.74
C VAL A 58 -26.78 4.88 -22.15
N GLN A 59 -25.84 4.00 -21.80
CA GLN A 59 -26.07 2.57 -21.98
C GLN A 59 -27.20 2.10 -21.07
N PRO A 60 -28.15 1.31 -21.59
CA PRO A 60 -29.24 0.80 -20.78
C PRO A 60 -28.71 -0.07 -19.65
N SER A 61 -29.33 0.02 -18.47
CA SER A 61 -28.90 -0.76 -17.31
C SER A 61 -30.06 -1.11 -16.40
N THR A 62 -30.28 -2.41 -16.20
CA THR A 62 -31.26 -2.93 -15.24
C THR A 62 -30.76 -2.94 -13.80
N ARG A 63 -29.46 -2.63 -13.56
CA ARG A 63 -28.83 -2.65 -12.23
C ARG A 63 -28.66 -1.27 -11.62
N ARG A 64 -28.39 -0.26 -12.45
CA ARG A 64 -28.14 1.13 -12.06
C ARG A 64 -29.24 1.63 -11.12
N ILE A 65 -28.84 2.40 -10.10
CA ILE A 65 -29.76 2.94 -9.08
C ILE A 65 -30.76 3.97 -9.65
N HIS A 66 -30.43 4.55 -10.81
CA HIS A 66 -31.28 5.43 -11.59
C HIS A 66 -31.71 4.70 -12.87
N HIS A 67 -33.01 4.66 -13.11
CA HIS A 67 -33.59 3.94 -14.25
C HIS A 67 -33.38 4.71 -15.56
N ASP A 68 -33.31 3.97 -16.67
CA ASP A 68 -33.11 4.53 -18.01
C ASP A 68 -34.18 5.58 -18.37
N ALA A 69 -35.46 5.33 -18.02
CA ALA A 69 -36.55 6.28 -18.20
C ALA A 69 -36.29 7.64 -17.52
N GLN A 70 -35.59 7.66 -16.39
CA GLN A 70 -35.25 8.93 -15.72
C GLN A 70 -34.20 9.73 -16.50
N TYR A 71 -33.30 9.04 -17.23
CA TYR A 71 -32.35 9.69 -18.12
C TYR A 71 -33.03 10.19 -19.40
N GLU A 72 -33.97 9.42 -19.96
CA GLU A 72 -34.81 9.87 -21.08
C GLU A 72 -35.59 11.14 -20.73
N ASP A 73 -36.25 11.16 -19.57
CA ASP A 73 -36.96 12.34 -19.05
C ASP A 73 -36.02 13.55 -18.84
N ALA A 74 -34.73 13.30 -18.60
CA ALA A 74 -33.69 14.33 -18.48
C ALA A 74 -33.14 14.82 -19.83
N GLY A 75 -33.59 14.23 -20.94
CA GLY A 75 -33.17 14.56 -22.31
C GLY A 75 -31.97 13.76 -22.82
N CYS A 76 -31.59 12.66 -22.15
CA CYS A 76 -30.57 11.75 -22.65
C CYS A 76 -31.13 10.77 -23.68
N GLU A 77 -30.26 10.23 -24.52
CA GLU A 77 -30.54 9.13 -25.43
C GLU A 77 -30.13 7.80 -24.79
N ILE A 78 -30.96 6.76 -24.90
CA ILE A 78 -30.60 5.41 -24.43
C ILE A 78 -30.14 4.58 -25.62
N SER A 79 -28.91 4.06 -25.56
CA SER A 79 -28.32 3.24 -26.62
C SER A 79 -27.20 2.38 -26.07
N GLU A 80 -27.14 1.11 -26.50
CA GLU A 80 -26.00 0.23 -26.24
C GLU A 80 -24.72 0.72 -26.96
N ASP A 81 -24.91 1.32 -28.14
CA ASP A 81 -23.82 1.84 -28.96
C ASP A 81 -23.39 3.24 -28.49
N LEU A 82 -22.10 3.36 -28.14
CA LEU A 82 -21.43 4.60 -27.76
C LEU A 82 -20.44 5.08 -28.83
N SER A 83 -20.47 4.53 -30.04
CA SER A 83 -19.53 4.82 -31.13
C SER A 83 -19.42 6.32 -31.46
N GLU A 84 -20.51 7.08 -31.33
CA GLU A 84 -20.57 8.53 -31.58
C GLU A 84 -20.01 9.39 -30.44
N CYS A 85 -19.74 8.80 -29.26
CA CYS A 85 -19.29 9.55 -28.08
C CYS A 85 -17.81 9.89 -28.19
N GLY A 86 -17.46 11.17 -28.05
CA GLY A 86 -16.06 11.61 -27.95
C GLY A 86 -15.47 11.37 -26.56
N LEU A 87 -16.31 11.49 -25.52
CA LEU A 87 -15.98 11.19 -24.13
C LEU A 87 -16.90 10.10 -23.59
N ILE A 88 -16.34 9.06 -22.98
CA ILE A 88 -17.10 7.98 -22.33
C ILE A 88 -16.72 7.95 -20.84
N ILE A 89 -17.72 7.99 -19.97
CA ILE A 89 -17.53 8.04 -18.52
C ILE A 89 -18.18 6.84 -17.83
N GLY A 90 -17.50 6.34 -16.80
CA GLY A 90 -17.98 5.31 -15.88
C GLY A 90 -17.55 5.63 -14.46
N ILE A 91 -17.91 4.78 -13.49
CA ILE A 91 -17.32 4.74 -12.15
C ILE A 91 -16.12 3.77 -12.17
N LYS A 92 -16.32 2.54 -12.65
CA LYS A 92 -15.30 1.50 -12.70
C LYS A 92 -14.81 1.26 -14.13
N GLN A 93 -13.75 0.47 -14.24
CA GLN A 93 -13.18 0.10 -15.51
C GLN A 93 -14.18 -0.72 -16.37
N PRO A 94 -14.38 -0.37 -17.65
CA PRO A 94 -15.15 -1.19 -18.57
C PRO A 94 -14.39 -2.48 -18.94
N LYS A 95 -15.10 -3.44 -19.53
CA LYS A 95 -14.45 -4.64 -20.09
C LYS A 95 -13.59 -4.26 -21.29
N LEU A 96 -12.51 -5.00 -21.54
CA LEU A 96 -11.55 -4.70 -22.61
C LEU A 96 -12.21 -4.58 -23.99
N GLN A 97 -13.20 -5.42 -24.29
CA GLN A 97 -13.93 -5.38 -25.57
C GLN A 97 -14.85 -4.16 -25.74
N MET A 98 -15.09 -3.39 -24.68
CA MET A 98 -15.91 -2.17 -24.72
C MET A 98 -15.07 -0.91 -24.95
N ILE A 99 -13.73 -1.05 -25.02
CA ILE A 99 -12.83 0.07 -25.31
C ILE A 99 -12.88 0.37 -26.81
N LEU A 100 -13.31 1.58 -27.14
CA LEU A 100 -13.38 2.09 -28.51
C LEU A 100 -12.15 2.93 -28.84
N SER A 101 -11.65 2.78 -30.07
CA SER A 101 -10.47 3.50 -30.54
C SER A 101 -10.67 5.01 -30.58
N ASP A 102 -9.59 5.76 -30.33
CA ASP A 102 -9.52 7.21 -30.52
C ASP A 102 -10.60 8.00 -29.74
N ARG A 103 -10.95 7.54 -28.54
CA ARG A 103 -11.91 8.18 -27.62
C ARG A 103 -11.23 8.70 -26.36
N ALA A 104 -11.91 9.59 -25.63
CA ALA A 104 -11.58 9.89 -24.25
C ALA A 104 -12.39 9.03 -23.30
N TYR A 105 -11.76 8.50 -22.26
CA TYR A 105 -12.42 7.78 -21.18
C TYR A 105 -12.09 8.40 -19.82
N ALA A 106 -13.08 8.48 -18.93
CA ALA A 106 -12.86 8.85 -17.54
C ALA A 106 -13.55 7.90 -16.56
N PHE A 107 -12.75 7.27 -15.68
CA PHE A 107 -13.18 6.34 -14.64
C PHE A 107 -12.05 6.11 -13.63
N PHE A 108 -12.30 5.39 -12.53
CA PHE A 108 -11.22 4.91 -11.65
C PHE A 108 -10.49 3.76 -12.34
N SER A 109 -9.37 4.06 -13.03
CA SER A 109 -8.67 3.06 -13.83
C SER A 109 -7.81 2.13 -12.98
N HIS A 110 -7.31 2.63 -11.84
CA HIS A 110 -6.41 1.89 -10.96
C HIS A 110 -5.17 1.38 -11.72
N THR A 111 -4.65 2.18 -12.66
CA THR A 111 -3.49 1.84 -13.50
C THR A 111 -2.22 2.61 -13.13
N HIS A 112 -2.32 3.79 -12.53
CA HIS A 112 -1.14 4.64 -12.30
C HIS A 112 -0.16 4.07 -11.26
N LYS A 113 -0.56 3.12 -10.40
CA LYS A 113 0.35 2.44 -9.46
C LYS A 113 0.92 1.13 -10.03
N ALA A 114 0.79 0.92 -11.35
CA ALA A 114 1.26 -0.26 -12.07
C ALA A 114 0.70 -1.59 -11.54
N GLN A 115 -0.50 -1.61 -10.95
CA GLN A 115 -1.10 -2.83 -10.41
C GLN A 115 -1.31 -3.89 -11.50
N LYS A 116 -0.73 -5.07 -11.31
CA LYS A 116 -0.68 -6.17 -12.29
C LYS A 116 -2.05 -6.48 -12.92
N GLU A 117 -3.09 -6.53 -12.11
CA GLU A 117 -4.47 -6.84 -12.54
C GLU A 117 -5.06 -5.82 -13.53
N ASN A 118 -4.64 -4.55 -13.49
CA ASN A 118 -5.17 -3.49 -14.35
C ASN A 118 -4.25 -3.15 -15.53
N MET A 119 -3.07 -3.78 -15.64
CA MET A 119 -2.16 -3.55 -16.76
C MET A 119 -2.73 -3.97 -18.13
N PRO A 120 -3.49 -5.09 -18.25
CA PRO A 120 -4.15 -5.42 -19.52
C PRO A 120 -5.11 -4.34 -20.01
N LEU A 121 -5.76 -3.61 -19.09
CA LEU A 121 -6.58 -2.46 -19.43
C LEU A 121 -5.72 -1.33 -20.00
N LEU A 122 -4.61 -0.98 -19.33
CA LEU A 122 -3.72 0.07 -19.82
C LEU A 122 -3.12 -0.28 -21.19
N ASP A 123 -2.75 -1.54 -21.42
CA ASP A 123 -2.29 -2.01 -22.73
C ASP A 123 -3.36 -1.80 -23.80
N LYS A 124 -4.61 -2.15 -23.49
CA LYS A 124 -5.74 -1.93 -24.41
C LYS A 124 -5.98 -0.44 -24.68
N ILE A 125 -5.88 0.41 -23.67
CA ILE A 125 -5.99 1.87 -23.80
C ILE A 125 -4.93 2.43 -24.75
N LEU A 126 -3.68 1.94 -24.65
CA LEU A 126 -2.59 2.37 -25.52
C LEU A 126 -2.77 1.86 -26.95
N GLU A 127 -3.12 0.59 -27.14
CA GLU A 127 -3.41 -0.01 -28.45
C GLU A 127 -4.50 0.77 -29.20
N GLU A 128 -5.58 1.10 -28.49
CA GLU A 128 -6.75 1.78 -29.03
C GLU A 128 -6.58 3.31 -29.08
N ARG A 129 -5.39 3.83 -28.76
CA ARG A 129 -5.07 5.27 -28.77
C ARG A 129 -6.02 6.13 -27.92
N VAL A 130 -6.55 5.55 -26.84
CA VAL A 130 -7.50 6.22 -25.95
C VAL A 130 -6.81 7.28 -25.11
N SER A 131 -7.53 8.39 -24.87
CA SER A 131 -7.18 9.37 -23.85
C SER A 131 -7.79 8.96 -22.52
N LEU A 132 -6.98 8.49 -21.56
CA LEU A 132 -7.46 7.97 -20.28
C LEU A 132 -7.29 9.00 -19.16
N PHE A 133 -8.39 9.42 -18.56
CA PHE A 133 -8.43 10.30 -17.39
C PHE A 133 -8.81 9.52 -16.13
N ASP A 134 -7.90 9.43 -15.16
CA ASP A 134 -8.19 8.76 -13.89
C ASP A 134 -8.73 9.76 -12.87
N TYR A 135 -9.93 9.51 -12.36
CA TYR A 135 -10.55 10.34 -11.33
C TYR A 135 -9.73 10.43 -10.04
N GLU A 136 -8.91 9.41 -9.73
CA GLU A 136 -8.03 9.42 -8.55
C GLU A 136 -6.99 10.55 -8.61
N LEU A 137 -6.63 10.98 -9.82
CA LEU A 137 -5.57 11.94 -10.10
C LEU A 137 -6.11 13.37 -10.33
N ILE A 138 -7.44 13.54 -10.24
CA ILE A 138 -8.09 14.86 -10.25
C ILE A 138 -7.96 15.48 -8.86
N VAL A 139 -6.84 16.18 -8.66
CA VAL A 139 -6.44 16.84 -7.43
C VAL A 139 -6.42 18.35 -7.65
N GLY A 140 -7.17 19.08 -6.82
CA GLY A 140 -7.24 20.55 -6.87
C GLY A 140 -5.93 21.21 -6.49
N ASP A 141 -5.85 22.53 -6.66
CA ASP A 141 -4.63 23.31 -6.36
C ASP A 141 -4.28 23.31 -4.86
N ASP A 142 -5.23 22.96 -3.99
CA ASP A 142 -5.02 22.74 -2.55
C ASP A 142 -4.46 21.35 -2.22
N GLY A 143 -4.10 20.56 -3.24
CA GLY A 143 -3.61 19.19 -3.09
C GLY A 143 -4.70 18.17 -2.71
N LYS A 144 -5.98 18.56 -2.66
CA LYS A 144 -7.06 17.64 -2.28
C LYS A 144 -7.74 17.01 -3.47
N ARG A 145 -7.87 15.69 -3.41
CA ARG A 145 -8.68 14.92 -4.34
C ARG A 145 -10.16 15.30 -4.19
N SER A 146 -10.77 15.73 -5.29
CA SER A 146 -12.17 16.17 -5.30
C SER A 146 -13.15 15.02 -5.48
N LEU A 147 -12.79 14.01 -6.29
CA LEU A 147 -13.66 12.88 -6.63
C LEU A 147 -13.35 11.64 -5.79
N ALA A 148 -14.05 11.50 -4.67
CA ALA A 148 -13.89 10.35 -3.77
C ALA A 148 -15.19 9.95 -3.08
N PHE A 149 -15.27 8.70 -2.63
CA PHE A 149 -16.44 8.12 -1.96
C PHE A 149 -16.26 7.94 -0.44
N GLY A 150 -15.17 8.44 0.13
CA GLY A 150 -14.74 8.09 1.49
C GLY A 150 -15.81 8.28 2.58
N LYS A 151 -16.60 9.37 2.54
CA LYS A 151 -17.68 9.58 3.52
C LYS A 151 -18.74 8.48 3.48
N PHE A 152 -19.06 7.95 2.30
CA PHE A 152 -20.03 6.87 2.17
C PHE A 152 -19.47 5.53 2.63
N ALA A 153 -18.17 5.26 2.38
CA ALA A 153 -17.49 4.10 2.94
C ALA A 153 -17.56 4.12 4.48
N GLY A 154 -17.25 5.27 5.09
CA GLY A 154 -17.34 5.45 6.54
C GLY A 154 -18.73 5.21 7.10
N ARG A 155 -19.76 5.78 6.44
CA ARG A 155 -21.16 5.63 6.87
C ARG A 155 -21.63 4.18 6.76
N ALA A 156 -21.42 3.54 5.60
CA ALA A 156 -21.83 2.16 5.38
C ALA A 156 -21.08 1.21 6.30
N GLY A 157 -19.75 1.34 6.36
CA GLY A 157 -18.89 0.50 7.19
C GLY A 157 -19.28 0.52 8.66
N LEU A 158 -19.61 1.70 9.22
CA LEU A 158 -20.04 1.74 10.63
C LEU A 158 -21.46 1.17 10.83
N ILE A 159 -22.42 1.44 9.94
CA ILE A 159 -23.77 0.87 10.06
C ILE A 159 -23.71 -0.65 10.02
N ASP A 160 -23.00 -1.19 9.04
CA ASP A 160 -22.81 -2.63 8.88
C ASP A 160 -22.11 -3.22 10.08
N PHE A 161 -21.04 -2.58 10.56
CA PHE A 161 -20.34 -3.04 11.74
C PHE A 161 -21.21 -3.00 13.00
N LEU A 162 -22.08 -2.00 13.19
CA LEU A 162 -23.04 -1.97 14.29
C LEU A 162 -24.03 -3.15 14.20
N HIS A 163 -24.50 -3.49 13.00
CA HIS A 163 -25.31 -4.70 12.78
C HIS A 163 -24.54 -5.97 13.20
N GLY A 164 -23.30 -6.14 12.72
CA GLY A 164 -22.45 -7.29 13.10
C GLY A 164 -22.10 -7.31 14.58
N LEU A 165 -21.93 -6.15 15.21
CA LEU A 165 -21.70 -6.01 16.64
C LEU A 165 -22.90 -6.52 17.46
N GLY A 166 -24.12 -6.29 16.98
CA GLY A 166 -25.33 -6.88 17.55
C GLY A 166 -25.30 -8.41 17.52
N GLN A 167 -24.93 -9.00 16.37
CA GLN A 167 -24.77 -10.45 16.22
C GLN A 167 -23.65 -11.00 17.10
N ARG A 168 -22.50 -10.31 17.16
CA ARG A 168 -21.36 -10.70 17.98
C ARG A 168 -21.67 -10.64 19.48
N TYR A 169 -22.38 -9.61 19.95
CA TYR A 169 -22.79 -9.59 21.34
C TYR A 169 -23.78 -10.69 21.67
N LEU A 170 -24.71 -11.01 20.76
CA LEU A 170 -25.65 -12.11 20.94
C LEU A 170 -24.91 -13.46 21.10
N SER A 171 -23.89 -13.73 20.27
CA SER A 171 -23.07 -14.95 20.39
C SER A 171 -22.26 -15.01 21.68
N LEU A 172 -21.99 -13.85 22.30
CA LEU A 172 -21.35 -13.72 23.61
C LEU A 172 -22.35 -13.74 24.79
N GLY A 173 -23.64 -13.98 24.52
CA GLY A 173 -24.69 -14.07 25.54
C GLY A 173 -25.33 -12.73 25.92
N TYR A 174 -25.09 -11.66 25.16
CA TYR A 174 -25.63 -10.33 25.42
C TYR A 174 -26.64 -9.92 24.34
N SER A 175 -27.89 -9.72 24.74
CA SER A 175 -28.88 -9.04 23.88
C SER A 175 -28.69 -7.52 23.97
N THR A 176 -28.36 -6.90 22.83
CA THR A 176 -28.13 -5.46 22.70
C THR A 176 -29.05 -4.85 21.64
N PRO A 177 -29.41 -3.55 21.74
CA PRO A 177 -30.24 -2.89 20.74
C PRO A 177 -29.68 -2.94 19.31
N PHE A 178 -28.36 -3.06 19.16
CA PHE A 178 -27.68 -3.20 17.87
C PHE A 178 -28.20 -4.39 17.03
N LEU A 179 -28.73 -5.43 17.66
CA LEU A 179 -29.29 -6.60 16.98
C LEU A 179 -30.48 -6.26 16.06
N SER A 180 -31.18 -5.15 16.32
CA SER A 180 -32.32 -4.69 15.51
C SER A 180 -31.91 -3.94 14.23
N LEU A 181 -30.63 -3.57 14.10
CA LEU A 181 -30.13 -2.84 12.95
C LEU A 181 -29.87 -3.81 11.78
N GLY A 182 -30.37 -3.50 10.59
CA GLY A 182 -29.96 -4.16 9.34
C GLY A 182 -28.68 -3.56 8.75
N GLN A 183 -28.12 -4.24 7.73
CA GLN A 183 -26.98 -3.73 6.96
C GLN A 183 -27.39 -2.56 6.06
N SER A 184 -26.42 -1.77 5.61
CA SER A 184 -26.64 -0.50 4.90
C SER A 184 -27.46 -0.67 3.63
N HIS A 185 -27.15 -1.69 2.82
CA HIS A 185 -27.89 -1.97 1.58
C HIS A 185 -29.36 -2.37 1.78
N MET A 186 -29.75 -2.75 3.01
CA MET A 186 -31.13 -3.12 3.33
C MET A 186 -32.04 -1.89 3.48
N TYR A 187 -31.47 -0.70 3.58
CA TYR A 187 -32.23 0.54 3.66
C TYR A 187 -32.38 1.20 2.28
N PRO A 188 -33.53 1.81 1.99
CA PRO A 188 -33.76 2.46 0.69
C PRO A 188 -32.99 3.78 0.51
N SER A 189 -32.40 4.33 1.59
CA SER A 189 -31.63 5.58 1.57
C SER A 189 -30.75 5.69 2.82
N LEU A 190 -29.74 6.57 2.75
CA LEU A 190 -28.94 6.93 3.92
C LEU A 190 -29.80 7.55 5.04
N ALA A 191 -30.84 8.32 4.68
CA ALA A 191 -31.76 8.90 5.67
C ALA A 191 -32.52 7.82 6.45
N ALA A 192 -33.00 6.78 5.76
CA ALA A 192 -33.67 5.65 6.40
C ALA A 192 -32.72 4.85 7.30
N ALA A 193 -31.48 4.61 6.85
CA ALA A 193 -30.48 3.92 7.66
C ALA A 193 -30.14 4.71 8.94
N LYS A 194 -29.97 6.03 8.84
CA LYS A 194 -29.77 6.89 10.01
C LYS A 194 -30.96 6.88 10.97
N ALA A 195 -32.19 6.88 10.45
CA ALA A 195 -33.39 6.76 11.27
C ALA A 195 -33.39 5.46 12.07
N ALA A 196 -32.97 4.34 11.48
CA ALA A 196 -32.83 3.07 12.19
C ALA A 196 -31.76 3.13 13.30
N VAL A 197 -30.62 3.79 13.05
CA VAL A 197 -29.60 4.03 14.08
C VAL A 197 -30.13 4.90 15.22
N ILE A 198 -30.98 5.89 14.93
CA ILE A 198 -31.63 6.73 15.95
C ILE A 198 -32.58 5.90 16.83
N VAL A 199 -33.33 4.96 16.26
CA VAL A 199 -34.18 4.05 17.07
C VAL A 199 -33.34 3.22 18.03
N VAL A 200 -32.21 2.67 17.56
CA VAL A 200 -31.24 1.96 18.41
C VAL A 200 -30.68 2.89 19.50
N ALA A 201 -30.38 4.14 19.15
CA ALA A 201 -29.89 5.16 20.06
C ALA A 201 -30.87 5.47 21.20
N GLU A 202 -32.16 5.63 20.88
CA GLU A 202 -33.23 5.87 21.84
C GLU A 202 -33.39 4.70 22.82
N GLU A 203 -33.29 3.45 22.34
CA GLU A 203 -33.34 2.26 23.19
C GLU A 203 -32.13 2.20 24.15
N ILE A 204 -30.92 2.51 23.65
CA ILE A 204 -29.71 2.59 24.49
C ILE A 204 -29.84 3.71 25.53
N ALA A 205 -30.37 4.87 25.16
CA ALA A 205 -30.55 6.00 26.08
C ALA A 205 -31.58 5.69 27.17
N THR A 206 -32.63 4.94 26.83
CA THR A 206 -33.74 4.62 27.74
C THR A 206 -33.41 3.47 28.68
N PHE A 207 -32.82 2.39 28.16
CA PHE A 207 -32.65 1.14 28.90
C PHE A 207 -31.19 0.80 29.23
N GLY A 208 -30.23 1.52 28.66
CA GLY A 208 -28.81 1.25 28.80
C GLY A 208 -28.37 -0.06 28.12
N LEU A 209 -27.06 -0.29 28.16
CA LEU A 209 -26.41 -1.51 27.69
C LEU A 209 -26.07 -2.43 28.87
N PRO A 210 -25.95 -3.76 28.67
CA PRO A 210 -25.51 -4.66 29.72
C PRO A 210 -24.18 -4.21 30.36
N SER A 211 -24.11 -4.17 31.69
CA SER A 211 -22.91 -3.69 32.38
C SER A 211 -21.66 -4.55 32.12
N GLY A 212 -21.84 -5.83 31.79
CA GLY A 212 -20.74 -6.75 31.45
C GLY A 212 -19.91 -6.31 30.24
N ILE A 213 -20.54 -5.63 29.27
CA ILE A 213 -19.88 -5.14 28.05
C ILE A 213 -19.46 -3.66 28.13
N CYS A 214 -19.87 -2.95 29.19
CA CYS A 214 -19.57 -1.53 29.36
C CYS A 214 -18.26 -1.30 30.15
N PRO A 215 -17.55 -0.19 29.90
CA PRO A 215 -17.78 0.78 28.83
C PRO A 215 -17.43 0.21 27.45
N ILE A 216 -18.15 0.67 26.41
CA ILE A 216 -17.80 0.36 25.02
C ILE A 216 -17.07 1.55 24.43
N VAL A 217 -15.85 1.34 23.94
CA VAL A 217 -15.00 2.38 23.35
C VAL A 217 -14.80 2.11 21.87
N PHE A 218 -15.27 3.03 21.01
CA PHE A 218 -15.00 3.05 19.58
C PHE A 218 -13.80 3.97 19.31
N VAL A 219 -12.74 3.42 18.73
CA VAL A 219 -11.54 4.15 18.33
C VAL A 219 -11.56 4.35 16.82
N PHE A 220 -11.59 5.59 16.36
CA PHE A 220 -11.57 5.97 14.94
C PHE A 220 -10.17 6.41 14.53
N THR A 221 -9.56 5.76 13.54
CA THR A 221 -8.21 6.13 13.07
C THR A 221 -8.27 7.20 11.99
N GLY A 222 -7.48 8.26 12.16
CA GLY A 222 -7.40 9.38 11.21
C GLY A 222 -8.61 10.32 11.24
N VAL A 223 -8.48 11.43 10.50
CA VAL A 223 -9.47 12.54 10.46
C VAL A 223 -10.04 12.79 9.05
N GLY A 224 -9.76 11.86 8.12
CA GLY A 224 -10.18 11.95 6.73
C GLY A 224 -11.68 11.73 6.51
N ASN A 225 -12.09 11.77 5.24
CA ASN A 225 -13.49 11.61 4.83
C ASN A 225 -14.13 10.32 5.35
N VAL A 226 -13.39 9.22 5.38
CA VAL A 226 -13.87 7.92 5.89
C VAL A 226 -14.20 8.01 7.38
N SER A 227 -13.24 8.46 8.19
CA SER A 227 -13.42 8.64 9.63
C SER A 227 -14.58 9.60 9.93
N GLN A 228 -14.69 10.73 9.21
CA GLN A 228 -15.81 11.66 9.36
C GLN A 228 -17.16 11.00 9.03
N GLY A 229 -17.23 10.15 8.00
CA GLY A 229 -18.44 9.42 7.64
C GLY A 229 -18.85 8.40 8.71
N ALA A 230 -17.89 7.67 9.28
CA ALA A 230 -18.14 6.75 10.38
C ALA A 230 -18.60 7.52 11.63
N GLN A 231 -17.89 8.58 12.01
CA GLN A 231 -18.27 9.43 13.14
C GLN A 231 -19.65 10.06 12.97
N GLU A 232 -20.07 10.40 11.76
CA GLU A 232 -21.42 10.92 11.49
C GLU A 232 -22.52 9.93 11.89
N ILE A 233 -22.31 8.64 11.68
CA ILE A 233 -23.21 7.59 12.13
C ILE A 233 -23.09 7.37 13.64
N PHE A 234 -21.86 7.30 14.16
CA PHE A 234 -21.62 7.12 15.60
C PHE A 234 -22.29 8.21 16.43
N LYS A 235 -22.25 9.46 15.94
CA LYS A 235 -22.84 10.63 16.61
C LYS A 235 -24.35 10.56 16.79
N LEU A 236 -25.04 9.65 16.09
CA LEU A 236 -26.46 9.39 16.28
C LEU A 236 -26.74 8.57 17.53
N LEU A 237 -25.78 7.78 18.01
CA LEU A 237 -25.88 7.04 19.26
C LEU A 237 -25.72 7.99 20.45
N PRO A 238 -26.29 7.69 21.63
CA PRO A 238 -25.93 8.42 22.83
C PRO A 238 -24.46 8.09 23.13
N HIS A 239 -23.56 9.07 23.11
CA HIS A 239 -22.12 8.83 23.25
C HIS A 239 -21.41 10.01 23.93
N THR A 240 -20.18 9.77 24.39
CA THR A 240 -19.25 10.81 24.83
C THR A 240 -17.94 10.69 24.04
N PHE A 241 -17.53 11.75 23.33
CA PHE A 241 -16.19 11.79 22.75
C PHE A 241 -15.15 12.14 23.80
N VAL A 242 -14.03 11.43 23.79
CA VAL A 242 -12.91 11.59 24.72
C VAL A 242 -11.58 11.63 23.98
N ASP A 243 -10.62 12.33 24.58
CA ASP A 243 -9.24 12.36 24.10
C ASP A 243 -8.54 11.03 24.45
N ALA A 244 -7.57 10.63 23.64
CA ALA A 244 -6.81 9.38 23.82
C ALA A 244 -6.22 9.22 25.23
N GLU A 245 -5.74 10.31 25.81
CA GLU A 245 -5.12 10.35 27.14
C GLU A 245 -6.08 9.98 28.28
N LYS A 246 -7.40 10.10 28.07
CA LYS A 246 -8.43 9.78 29.07
C LYS A 246 -8.87 8.32 29.05
N LEU A 247 -8.45 7.53 28.05
CA LEU A 247 -8.83 6.11 27.92
C LEU A 247 -8.43 5.27 29.15
N PRO A 248 -7.23 5.41 29.74
CA PRO A 248 -6.86 4.67 30.94
C PRO A 248 -7.78 4.95 32.13
N GLU A 249 -8.18 6.21 32.34
CA GLU A 249 -9.05 6.63 33.44
C GLU A 249 -10.45 6.01 33.33
N ILE A 250 -11.00 6.00 32.11
CA ILE A 250 -12.32 5.41 31.81
C ILE A 250 -12.31 3.90 32.11
N PHE A 251 -11.22 3.21 31.73
CA PHE A 251 -11.09 1.78 31.97
C PHE A 251 -10.87 1.45 33.46
N GLN A 252 -10.13 2.27 34.19
CA GLN A 252 -9.95 2.10 35.64
C GLN A 252 -11.26 2.31 36.43
N ALA A 253 -12.07 3.32 36.04
CA ALA A 253 -13.37 3.58 36.65
C ALA A 253 -14.33 2.38 36.53
N ARG A 254 -14.23 1.59 35.44
CA ARG A 254 -14.96 0.33 35.27
C ARG A 254 -14.69 -0.65 36.41
N ASN A 255 -13.42 -0.87 36.76
CA ASN A 255 -13.02 -1.84 37.77
C ASN A 255 -13.52 -1.45 39.17
N LEU A 256 -13.56 -0.14 39.47
CA LEU A 256 -14.09 0.38 40.73
C LEU A 256 -15.64 0.29 40.78
N SER A 257 -16.32 0.56 39.67
CA SER A 257 -17.79 0.54 39.60
C SER A 257 -18.42 -0.86 39.73
N LYS A 258 -17.70 -1.93 39.38
CA LYS A 258 -18.13 -3.33 39.56
C LYS A 258 -18.43 -3.69 41.03
N GLN A 259 -17.91 -2.93 42.00
CA GLN A 259 -18.12 -3.18 43.43
C GLN A 259 -19.36 -2.48 44.01
N SER A 260 -20.03 -1.58 43.28
CA SER A 260 -21.04 -0.65 43.87
C SER A 260 -22.35 -0.45 43.08
N GLN A 261 -22.50 -1.00 41.87
CA GLN A 261 -23.71 -0.74 41.05
C GLN A 261 -24.88 -1.70 41.33
N SER A 262 -26.06 -1.17 41.69
CA SER A 262 -27.30 -1.94 41.81
C SER A 262 -28.02 -2.17 40.47
N THR A 263 -27.69 -1.40 39.43
CA THR A 263 -28.35 -1.45 38.11
C THR A 263 -27.60 -2.36 37.14
N LYS A 264 -28.28 -3.39 36.60
CA LYS A 264 -27.70 -4.37 35.65
C LYS A 264 -27.41 -3.81 34.24
N ARG A 265 -27.87 -2.59 33.95
CA ARG A 265 -27.64 -1.89 32.68
C ARG A 265 -27.17 -0.46 32.93
N VAL A 266 -26.22 0.00 32.11
CA VAL A 266 -25.59 1.32 32.23
C VAL A 266 -25.37 1.94 30.86
N PHE A 267 -25.27 3.27 30.85
CA PHE A 267 -25.00 4.04 29.64
C PHE A 267 -23.54 4.52 29.65
N GLN A 268 -22.67 3.82 28.90
CA GLN A 268 -21.23 4.13 28.82
C GLN A 268 -20.69 3.79 27.42
N LEU A 269 -21.02 4.63 26.44
CA LEU A 269 -20.52 4.53 25.07
C LEU A 269 -19.60 5.71 24.78
N TYR A 270 -18.35 5.42 24.38
CA TYR A 270 -17.32 6.42 24.13
C TYR A 270 -16.79 6.35 22.71
N GLY A 271 -16.52 7.52 22.13
CA GLY A 271 -15.79 7.66 20.88
C GLY A 271 -14.43 8.30 21.14
N CYS A 272 -13.38 7.82 20.50
CA CYS A 272 -12.05 8.41 20.55
C CYS A 272 -11.51 8.51 19.13
N VAL A 273 -11.08 9.70 18.70
CA VAL A 273 -10.44 9.89 17.40
C VAL A 273 -8.94 9.96 17.63
N VAL A 274 -8.19 9.10 16.94
CA VAL A 274 -6.73 9.01 17.07
C VAL A 274 -6.04 9.37 15.77
N THR A 275 -4.89 9.98 15.87
CA THR A 275 -4.05 10.44 14.77
C THR A 275 -2.66 9.80 14.85
N SER A 276 -1.79 10.07 13.88
CA SER A 276 -0.41 9.55 13.92
C SER A 276 0.34 9.89 15.20
N ARG A 277 0.05 11.03 15.84
CA ARG A 277 0.60 11.40 17.17
C ARG A 277 0.29 10.39 18.27
N ASP A 278 -0.85 9.72 18.18
CA ASP A 278 -1.32 8.75 19.17
C ASP A 278 -0.86 7.32 18.84
N MET A 279 -0.43 7.10 17.59
CA MET A 279 -0.11 5.78 17.04
C MET A 279 1.39 5.45 17.10
N VAL A 280 2.24 6.46 17.03
CA VAL A 280 3.70 6.30 17.02
C VAL A 280 4.39 7.27 17.97
N SER A 281 5.58 6.90 18.43
CA SER A 281 6.49 7.80 19.15
C SER A 281 7.85 7.82 18.47
N HIS A 282 8.54 8.96 18.53
CA HIS A 282 9.91 9.06 18.05
C HIS A 282 10.82 8.12 18.89
N LYS A 283 11.81 7.49 18.25
CA LYS A 283 12.74 6.54 18.89
C LYS A 283 13.69 7.21 19.88
N ASP A 284 14.12 8.44 19.58
CA ASP A 284 14.79 9.32 20.55
C ASP A 284 13.76 9.84 21.57
N PRO A 285 13.87 9.49 22.86
CA PRO A 285 12.91 9.87 23.90
C PRO A 285 12.92 11.38 24.20
N THR A 286 13.92 12.13 23.74
CA THR A 286 14.01 13.59 23.92
C THR A 286 13.21 14.36 22.86
N ARG A 287 12.88 13.72 21.74
CA ARG A 287 12.12 14.34 20.64
C ARG A 287 10.64 14.04 20.76
N GLN A 288 9.81 15.06 20.55
CA GLN A 288 8.35 14.89 20.47
C GLN A 288 7.93 14.45 19.08
N PHE A 289 6.71 13.94 18.96
CA PHE A 289 6.11 13.62 17.67
C PHE A 289 6.05 14.87 16.77
N ASP A 290 6.71 14.81 15.61
CA ASP A 290 6.56 15.77 14.53
C ASP A 290 5.89 15.10 13.32
N LYS A 291 4.85 15.75 12.79
CA LYS A 291 4.07 15.18 11.71
C LYS A 291 4.87 15.15 10.41
N GLY A 292 5.58 16.23 10.07
CA GLY A 292 6.34 16.32 8.82
C GLY A 292 7.47 15.29 8.80
N ASP A 293 8.22 15.22 9.88
CA ASP A 293 9.30 14.26 10.09
C ASP A 293 8.79 12.81 10.03
N TYR A 294 7.64 12.48 10.64
CA TYR A 294 7.07 11.13 10.54
C TYR A 294 6.71 10.70 9.11
N TYR A 295 6.12 11.60 8.31
CA TYR A 295 5.76 11.26 6.93
C TYR A 295 6.96 11.22 5.98
N ALA A 296 8.03 11.94 6.29
CA ALA A 296 9.29 11.89 5.57
C ALA A 296 10.15 10.67 5.97
N HIS A 297 10.27 10.43 7.28
CA HIS A 297 11.17 9.48 7.93
C HIS A 297 10.44 8.56 8.94
N PRO A 298 9.51 7.70 8.49
CA PRO A 298 8.78 6.81 9.38
C PRO A 298 9.68 5.85 10.17
N GLU A 299 10.87 5.55 9.66
CA GLU A 299 11.90 4.73 10.31
C GLU A 299 12.42 5.32 11.63
N HIS A 300 12.24 6.61 11.89
CA HIS A 300 12.58 7.25 13.16
C HIS A 300 11.56 6.99 14.27
N TYR A 301 10.46 6.31 13.96
CA TYR A 301 9.33 6.13 14.87
C TYR A 301 9.07 4.66 15.20
N THR A 302 8.54 4.41 16.40
CA THR A 302 8.10 3.09 16.87
C THR A 302 6.59 3.11 17.09
N PRO A 303 5.85 2.05 16.70
CA PRO A 303 4.42 1.97 16.96
C PRO A 303 4.13 1.84 18.46
N VAL A 304 3.22 2.66 18.98
CA VAL A 304 2.77 2.68 20.39
C VAL A 304 1.25 2.52 20.53
N PHE A 305 0.53 2.34 19.42
CA PHE A 305 -0.92 2.16 19.43
C PHE A 305 -1.38 0.98 20.29
N HIS A 306 -0.66 -0.14 20.19
CA HIS A 306 -0.91 -1.35 20.97
C HIS A 306 -0.72 -1.16 22.49
N GLU A 307 0.03 -0.13 22.92
CA GLU A 307 0.25 0.17 24.33
C GLU A 307 -0.71 1.25 24.84
N ARG A 308 -0.94 2.30 24.04
CA ARG A 308 -1.64 3.51 24.49
C ARG A 308 -3.14 3.50 24.23
N ILE A 309 -3.57 2.81 23.18
CA ILE A 309 -4.94 2.93 22.66
C ILE A 309 -5.65 1.57 22.64
N ALA A 310 -5.07 0.57 21.96
CA ALA A 310 -5.67 -0.73 21.77
C ALA A 310 -6.11 -1.44 23.07
N PRO A 311 -5.40 -1.36 24.22
CA PRO A 311 -5.82 -2.00 25.46
C PRO A 311 -7.18 -1.55 25.99
N TYR A 312 -7.67 -0.39 25.53
CA TYR A 312 -8.92 0.21 25.98
C TYR A 312 -10.02 0.16 24.91
N ALA A 313 -9.69 -0.20 23.68
CA ALA A 313 -10.62 -0.21 22.56
C ALA A 313 -11.54 -1.43 22.61
N SER A 314 -12.85 -1.23 22.56
CA SER A 314 -13.81 -2.31 22.30
C SER A 314 -13.99 -2.55 20.82
N VAL A 315 -13.93 -1.47 20.03
CA VAL A 315 -14.03 -1.50 18.57
C VAL A 315 -12.97 -0.58 17.98
N ILE A 316 -12.21 -1.08 17.02
CA ILE A 316 -11.32 -0.26 16.18
C ILE A 316 -12.01 -0.03 14.85
N VAL A 317 -12.24 1.23 14.50
CA VAL A 317 -12.76 1.66 13.20
C VAL A 317 -11.59 2.24 12.40
N ASN A 318 -11.01 1.41 11.55
CA ASN A 318 -9.83 1.78 10.77
C ASN A 318 -10.24 2.57 9.52
N CYS A 319 -9.78 3.81 9.44
CA CYS A 319 -10.17 4.79 8.42
C CYS A 319 -8.96 5.59 7.87
N MET A 320 -7.74 5.14 8.17
CA MET A 320 -6.49 5.83 7.81
C MET A 320 -5.88 5.27 6.53
N TYR A 321 -5.13 6.10 5.81
CA TYR A 321 -4.23 5.61 4.76
C TYR A 321 -2.98 5.00 5.40
N TRP A 322 -2.48 3.92 4.81
CA TRP A 322 -1.25 3.27 5.23
C TRP A 322 -0.50 2.73 4.00
N GLU A 323 0.83 2.69 4.09
CA GLU A 323 1.70 2.07 3.10
C GLU A 323 2.91 1.43 3.79
N LYS A 324 3.56 0.48 3.10
CA LYS A 324 4.51 -0.47 3.71
C LYS A 324 5.68 0.15 4.48
N ARG A 325 6.10 1.38 4.13
CA ARG A 325 7.18 2.07 4.86
C ARG A 325 6.78 2.54 6.26
N PHE A 326 5.48 2.65 6.54
CA PHE A 326 4.99 2.99 7.87
C PHE A 326 4.85 1.73 8.74
N PRO A 327 5.10 1.81 10.06
CA PRO A 327 4.86 0.69 10.95
C PRO A 327 3.37 0.30 10.93
N PRO A 328 3.03 -0.98 11.09
CA PRO A 328 1.64 -1.42 11.22
C PRO A 328 1.03 -0.83 12.50
N LEU A 329 -0.29 -0.62 12.47
CA LEU A 329 -1.05 -0.11 13.60
C LEU A 329 -1.22 -1.18 14.69
N LEU A 330 -1.50 -2.42 14.28
CA LEU A 330 -1.60 -3.57 15.18
C LEU A 330 -1.19 -4.86 14.46
N ASN A 331 -0.15 -5.52 14.96
CA ASN A 331 0.30 -6.82 14.44
C ASN A 331 -0.33 -8.01 15.17
N MET A 332 -0.11 -9.22 14.65
CA MET A 332 -0.67 -10.46 15.23
C MET A 332 -0.19 -10.71 16.66
N ASP A 333 1.12 -10.53 16.92
CA ASP A 333 1.73 -10.78 18.24
C ASP A 333 1.19 -9.80 19.30
N GLN A 334 1.08 -8.51 18.94
CA GLN A 334 0.51 -7.47 19.79
C GLN A 334 -0.96 -7.77 20.10
N LEU A 335 -1.75 -8.19 19.11
CA LEU A 335 -3.14 -8.57 19.37
C LEU A 335 -3.22 -9.77 20.32
N GLN A 336 -2.38 -10.79 20.13
CA GLN A 336 -2.34 -11.95 21.02
C GLN A 336 -2.03 -11.54 22.46
N GLN A 337 -0.98 -10.74 22.67
CA GLN A 337 -0.60 -10.23 23.99
C GLN A 337 -1.71 -9.38 24.64
N LEU A 338 -2.39 -8.55 23.83
CA LEU A 338 -3.54 -7.77 24.29
C LEU A 338 -4.69 -8.67 24.75
N MET A 339 -4.99 -9.73 24.01
CA MET A 339 -6.06 -10.66 24.40
C MET A 339 -5.70 -11.42 25.68
N GLU A 340 -4.44 -11.82 25.85
CA GLU A 340 -3.94 -12.49 27.07
C GLU A 340 -4.00 -11.58 28.31
N THR A 341 -3.83 -10.28 28.13
CA THR A 341 -3.90 -9.26 29.20
C THR A 341 -5.32 -8.73 29.47
N GLY A 342 -6.35 -9.28 28.80
CA GLY A 342 -7.75 -8.95 29.04
C GLY A 342 -8.26 -7.71 28.31
N CYS A 343 -7.68 -7.38 27.15
CA CYS A 343 -8.16 -6.32 26.27
C CYS A 343 -9.65 -6.51 25.91
N PRO A 344 -10.49 -5.45 25.94
CA PRO A 344 -11.92 -5.53 25.70
C PRO A 344 -12.31 -5.58 24.21
N LEU A 345 -11.34 -5.64 23.30
CA LEU A 345 -11.56 -5.58 21.85
C LEU A 345 -12.45 -6.75 21.41
N VAL A 346 -13.62 -6.43 20.86
CA VAL A 346 -14.57 -7.42 20.32
C VAL A 346 -14.58 -7.43 18.80
N GLY A 347 -14.14 -6.35 18.15
CA GLY A 347 -14.01 -6.36 16.69
C GLY A 347 -13.33 -5.15 16.07
N VAL A 348 -13.03 -5.30 14.79
CA VAL A 348 -12.36 -4.33 13.92
C VAL A 348 -13.22 -4.06 12.70
N CYS A 349 -13.63 -2.81 12.52
CA CYS A 349 -14.24 -2.31 11.30
C CYS A 349 -13.12 -1.74 10.42
N ASP A 350 -12.51 -2.57 9.57
CA ASP A 350 -11.47 -2.14 8.66
C ASP A 350 -12.04 -1.63 7.34
N ILE A 351 -12.27 -0.32 7.26
CA ILE A 351 -12.86 0.33 6.09
C ILE A 351 -11.83 0.54 4.98
N THR A 352 -10.53 0.44 5.30
CA THR A 352 -9.45 0.56 4.31
C THR A 352 -9.35 -0.73 3.49
N CYS A 353 -9.58 -1.88 4.12
CA CYS A 353 -9.55 -3.21 3.51
C CYS A 353 -8.19 -3.52 2.85
N ASP A 354 -7.10 -3.09 3.51
CA ASP A 354 -5.75 -3.38 3.05
C ASP A 354 -5.29 -4.75 3.59
N ILE A 355 -5.22 -5.75 2.71
CA ILE A 355 -4.84 -7.12 3.09
C ILE A 355 -3.40 -7.16 3.59
N GLY A 356 -3.20 -7.60 4.84
CA GLY A 356 -1.91 -7.56 5.51
C GLY A 356 -1.37 -6.14 5.70
N GLY A 357 -2.26 -5.14 5.72
CA GLY A 357 -1.91 -3.73 5.82
C GLY A 357 -1.73 -3.27 7.27
N SER A 358 -2.26 -2.08 7.59
CA SER A 358 -2.11 -1.47 8.92
C SER A 358 -2.64 -2.34 10.08
N ILE A 359 -3.65 -3.17 9.83
CA ILE A 359 -4.11 -4.22 10.75
C ILE A 359 -3.68 -5.56 10.15
N GLU A 360 -2.56 -6.12 10.62
CA GLU A 360 -1.85 -7.20 9.92
C GLU A 360 -2.70 -8.48 9.77
N PHE A 361 -3.54 -8.78 10.75
CA PHE A 361 -4.39 -9.97 10.75
C PHE A 361 -5.63 -9.86 9.84
N ILE A 362 -5.82 -8.74 9.13
CA ILE A 362 -6.79 -8.70 8.03
C ILE A 362 -6.17 -9.39 6.82
N ASN A 363 -6.38 -10.70 6.71
CA ASN A 363 -5.77 -11.52 5.65
C ASN A 363 -6.65 -11.74 4.42
N LYS A 364 -7.91 -11.29 4.47
CA LYS A 364 -8.88 -11.43 3.38
C LYS A 364 -9.88 -10.29 3.38
N SER A 365 -10.40 -9.98 2.21
CA SER A 365 -11.56 -9.11 2.06
C SER A 365 -12.84 -9.90 2.32
N THR A 366 -13.88 -9.17 2.71
CA THR A 366 -15.24 -9.67 2.91
C THR A 366 -16.17 -9.07 1.86
N SER A 367 -17.32 -9.72 1.63
CA SER A 367 -18.33 -9.22 0.69
C SER A 367 -19.52 -8.63 1.43
N ILE A 368 -20.36 -7.86 0.75
CA ILE A 368 -21.59 -7.31 1.35
C ILE A 368 -22.52 -8.43 1.86
N GLU A 369 -22.56 -9.58 1.17
CA GLU A 369 -23.36 -10.74 1.57
C GLU A 369 -22.80 -11.46 2.81
N ARG A 370 -21.48 -11.41 3.01
CA ARG A 370 -20.76 -12.05 4.13
C ARG A 370 -19.72 -11.06 4.68
N PRO A 371 -20.17 -9.99 5.36
CA PRO A 371 -19.31 -8.84 5.67
C PRO A 371 -18.37 -9.06 6.86
N PHE A 372 -18.39 -10.25 7.46
CA PHE A 372 -17.62 -10.54 8.66
C PHE A 372 -16.89 -11.88 8.57
N PHE A 373 -15.69 -11.90 9.16
CA PHE A 373 -15.02 -13.11 9.62
C PHE A 373 -14.53 -12.89 11.07
N ARG A 374 -14.20 -13.97 11.76
CA ARG A 374 -13.63 -13.93 13.11
C ARG A 374 -12.18 -14.40 13.07
N TYR A 375 -11.30 -13.64 13.72
CA TYR A 375 -9.90 -13.99 13.92
C TYR A 375 -9.65 -14.34 15.40
N ASP A 376 -9.15 -15.56 15.64
CA ASP A 376 -8.75 -16.02 16.97
C ASP A 376 -7.21 -15.93 17.09
N PRO A 377 -6.67 -14.92 17.80
CA PRO A 377 -5.23 -14.73 17.92
C PRO A 377 -4.54 -15.83 18.75
N SER A 378 -5.26 -16.52 19.65
CA SER A 378 -4.66 -17.58 20.48
C SER A 378 -4.26 -18.82 19.67
N LYS A 379 -4.99 -19.07 18.58
CA LYS A 379 -4.79 -20.21 17.68
C LYS A 379 -4.28 -19.80 16.31
N ASN A 380 -4.11 -18.49 16.09
CA ASN A 380 -3.88 -17.87 14.78
C ASN A 380 -4.80 -18.46 13.69
N SER A 381 -6.12 -18.41 13.93
CA SER A 381 -7.11 -19.09 13.08
C SER A 381 -8.27 -18.18 12.66
N TYR A 382 -8.84 -18.45 11.48
CA TYR A 382 -9.87 -17.64 10.83
C TYR A 382 -11.15 -18.45 10.67
N HIS A 383 -12.30 -17.82 10.94
CA HIS A 383 -13.61 -18.45 10.95
C HIS A 383 -14.63 -17.56 10.25
N ASP A 384 -15.62 -18.15 9.58
CA ASP A 384 -16.68 -17.42 8.84
C ASP A 384 -17.99 -17.33 9.63
N ASP A 385 -17.90 -17.48 10.95
CA ASP A 385 -18.99 -17.41 11.91
C ASP A 385 -18.76 -16.31 12.95
N MET A 386 -19.81 -16.05 13.73
CA MET A 386 -19.77 -15.10 14.85
C MET A 386 -19.49 -15.78 16.20
N GLU A 387 -19.40 -17.11 16.28
CA GLU A 387 -19.42 -17.86 17.53
C GLU A 387 -18.01 -18.26 18.00
N GLY A 388 -17.72 -18.18 19.30
CA GLY A 388 -16.42 -18.59 19.86
C GLY A 388 -15.43 -17.44 20.09
N ALA A 389 -14.19 -17.78 20.44
CA ALA A 389 -13.16 -16.84 20.87
C ALA A 389 -12.62 -15.97 19.71
N GLY A 390 -12.08 -14.78 20.02
CA GLY A 390 -11.46 -13.90 19.04
C GLY A 390 -12.25 -12.64 18.69
N VAL A 391 -11.78 -11.93 17.67
CA VAL A 391 -12.30 -10.61 17.25
C VAL A 391 -13.03 -10.73 15.91
N VAL A 392 -14.19 -10.09 15.79
CA VAL A 392 -14.89 -10.02 14.48
C VAL A 392 -14.34 -8.89 13.64
N CYS A 393 -14.12 -9.15 12.37
CA CYS A 393 -13.49 -8.23 11.43
C CYS A 393 -14.42 -7.99 10.24
N LEU A 394 -14.68 -6.73 9.94
CA LEU A 394 -15.29 -6.29 8.68
C LEU A 394 -14.19 -5.71 7.80
N ALA A 395 -14.10 -6.16 6.54
CA ALA A 395 -13.12 -5.69 5.57
C ALA A 395 -13.77 -5.68 4.17
N VAL A 396 -14.81 -4.86 3.97
CA VAL A 396 -15.52 -4.77 2.68
C VAL A 396 -14.90 -3.64 1.86
N ASP A 397 -14.45 -3.95 0.65
CA ASP A 397 -13.70 -3.04 -0.24
C ASP A 397 -14.59 -2.10 -1.07
N ILE A 398 -15.89 -2.37 -1.13
CA ILE A 398 -16.87 -1.64 -1.95
C ILE A 398 -18.02 -1.01 -1.15
N LEU A 399 -17.81 -0.72 0.14
CA LEU A 399 -18.82 -0.12 1.05
C LEU A 399 -19.63 1.06 0.47
N PRO A 400 -19.06 2.01 -0.31
CA PRO A 400 -19.87 3.08 -0.90
C PRO A 400 -21.02 2.65 -1.81
N THR A 401 -20.99 1.41 -2.31
CA THR A 401 -22.03 0.86 -3.19
C THR A 401 -23.36 0.67 -2.46
N GLU A 402 -23.35 0.51 -1.14
CA GLU A 402 -24.56 0.32 -0.34
C GLU A 402 -25.44 1.57 -0.25
N PHE A 403 -24.84 2.75 -0.46
CA PHE A 403 -25.57 4.02 -0.61
C PHE A 403 -25.44 4.58 -2.03
N SER A 404 -25.69 3.73 -3.04
CA SER A 404 -25.45 4.05 -4.45
C SER A 404 -26.12 5.34 -4.92
N LYS A 405 -27.33 5.66 -4.45
CA LYS A 405 -28.08 6.86 -4.85
C LYS A 405 -27.38 8.13 -4.40
N GLU A 406 -27.10 8.24 -3.10
CA GLU A 406 -26.45 9.40 -2.52
C GLU A 406 -24.97 9.50 -2.93
N ALA A 407 -24.28 8.37 -3.07
CA ALA A 407 -22.92 8.31 -3.58
C ALA A 407 -22.84 8.85 -5.02
N SER A 408 -23.74 8.43 -5.92
CA SER A 408 -23.82 8.94 -7.30
C SER A 408 -24.16 10.42 -7.35
N GLN A 409 -25.09 10.87 -6.50
CA GLN A 409 -25.45 12.28 -6.39
C GLN A 409 -24.26 13.14 -5.93
N HIS A 410 -23.54 12.71 -4.90
CA HIS A 410 -22.36 13.42 -4.41
C HIS A 410 -21.24 13.46 -5.45
N PHE A 411 -20.94 12.31 -6.05
CA PHE A 411 -19.90 12.19 -7.05
C PHE A 411 -20.18 13.05 -8.28
N GLY A 412 -21.40 12.96 -8.82
CA GLY A 412 -21.80 13.72 -9.99
C GLY A 412 -21.96 15.23 -9.74
N ASN A 413 -22.23 15.68 -8.50
CA ASN A 413 -22.23 17.10 -8.16
C ASN A 413 -20.86 17.76 -8.42
N ILE A 414 -19.80 16.97 -8.30
CA ILE A 414 -18.41 17.38 -8.54
C ILE A 414 -18.06 17.13 -10.01
N LEU A 415 -18.27 15.90 -10.50
CA LEU A 415 -17.89 15.50 -11.85
C LEU A 415 -18.59 16.34 -12.93
N SER A 416 -19.87 16.69 -12.76
CA SER A 416 -20.60 17.50 -13.75
C SER A 416 -19.97 18.87 -14.00
N ARG A 417 -19.15 19.40 -13.10
CA ARG A 417 -18.42 20.67 -13.32
C ARG A 417 -17.22 20.52 -14.26
N LEU A 418 -16.76 19.28 -14.46
CA LEU A 418 -15.55 18.92 -15.20
C LEU A 418 -15.87 18.31 -16.58
N VAL A 419 -17.02 17.64 -16.69
CA VAL A 419 -17.43 16.91 -17.90
C VAL A 419 -17.48 17.81 -19.13
N ALA A 420 -17.97 19.04 -19.02
CA ALA A 420 -18.02 19.95 -20.16
C ALA A 420 -16.63 20.26 -20.74
N SER A 421 -15.62 20.45 -19.88
CA SER A 421 -14.23 20.65 -20.30
C SER A 421 -13.66 19.38 -20.94
N LEU A 422 -13.87 18.22 -20.32
CA LEU A 422 -13.39 16.94 -20.86
C LEU A 422 -14.04 16.58 -22.21
N ALA A 423 -15.33 16.91 -22.40
CA ALA A 423 -16.07 16.57 -23.60
C ALA A 423 -15.78 17.49 -24.80
N SER A 424 -15.26 18.70 -24.55
CA SER A 424 -15.07 19.73 -25.58
C SER A 424 -13.63 19.86 -26.07
N VAL A 425 -12.66 19.24 -25.37
CA VAL A 425 -11.24 19.39 -25.67
C VAL A 425 -10.76 18.35 -26.68
N LYS A 426 -9.97 18.79 -27.65
CA LYS A 426 -9.32 17.92 -28.65
C LYS A 426 -7.96 17.40 -28.19
N GLN A 427 -7.25 18.21 -27.40
CA GLN A 427 -5.88 17.93 -26.96
C GLN A 427 -5.74 18.15 -25.44
N PRO A 428 -5.21 17.19 -24.66
CA PRO A 428 -5.07 17.33 -23.22
C PRO A 428 -4.30 18.58 -22.75
N ALA A 429 -3.44 19.14 -23.61
CA ALA A 429 -2.71 20.38 -23.34
C ALA A 429 -3.62 21.60 -23.11
N GLU A 430 -4.83 21.60 -23.67
CA GLU A 430 -5.85 22.67 -23.53
C GLU A 430 -6.61 22.58 -22.19
N LEU A 431 -6.48 21.47 -21.47
CA LEU A 431 -7.16 21.30 -20.19
C LEU A 431 -6.46 22.10 -19.08
N PRO A 432 -7.23 22.56 -18.08
CA PRO A 432 -6.66 23.03 -16.83
C PRO A 432 -5.66 22.04 -16.24
N SER A 433 -4.62 22.54 -15.57
CA SER A 433 -3.50 21.74 -15.05
C SER A 433 -3.96 20.52 -14.25
N TYR A 434 -4.98 20.67 -13.39
CA TYR A 434 -5.51 19.60 -12.56
C TYR A 434 -6.23 18.48 -13.33
N LEU A 435 -6.80 18.76 -14.51
CA LEU A 435 -7.36 17.73 -15.41
C LEU A 435 -6.27 17.15 -16.33
N ARG A 436 -5.33 17.98 -16.77
CA ARG A 436 -4.19 17.54 -17.58
C ARG A 436 -3.33 16.52 -16.84
N ARG A 437 -3.05 16.76 -15.54
CA ARG A 437 -2.33 15.80 -14.68
C ARG A 437 -3.07 14.46 -14.55
N ALA A 438 -4.39 14.44 -14.63
CA ALA A 438 -5.18 13.22 -14.54
C ALA A 438 -5.15 12.35 -15.81
N CYS A 439 -4.61 12.87 -16.92
CA CYS A 439 -4.49 12.16 -18.18
C CYS A 439 -3.30 11.18 -18.14
N ILE A 440 -3.56 9.88 -17.96
CA ILE A 440 -2.51 8.84 -17.89
C ILE A 440 -1.94 8.53 -19.28
N ALA A 441 -2.81 8.38 -20.27
CA ALA A 441 -2.45 8.02 -21.63
C ALA A 441 -3.19 8.92 -22.63
N HIS A 442 -2.59 9.16 -23.78
CA HIS A 442 -3.18 9.91 -24.89
C HIS A 442 -2.56 9.48 -26.22
N ALA A 443 -3.37 9.32 -27.25
CA ALA A 443 -2.93 9.01 -28.62
C ALA A 443 -1.96 7.81 -28.71
N GLY A 444 -2.20 6.80 -27.86
CA GLY A 444 -1.45 5.54 -27.84
C GLY A 444 -0.11 5.59 -27.10
N ARG A 445 0.13 6.66 -26.35
CA ARG A 445 1.33 6.83 -25.52
C ARG A 445 0.94 7.20 -24.09
N LEU A 446 1.81 6.86 -23.15
CA LEU A 446 1.73 7.42 -21.80
C LEU A 446 2.05 8.92 -21.87
N THR A 447 1.41 9.72 -21.02
CA THR A 447 1.81 11.12 -20.87
C THR A 447 3.07 11.20 -20.01
N PRO A 448 3.86 12.29 -20.07
CA PRO A 448 5.19 12.36 -19.44
C PRO A 448 5.21 12.01 -17.95
N LEU A 449 4.15 12.36 -17.20
CA LEU A 449 4.04 12.06 -15.77
C LEU A 449 3.95 10.55 -15.46
N TYR A 450 3.61 9.71 -16.43
CA TYR A 450 3.33 8.29 -16.23
C TYR A 450 4.28 7.37 -17.00
N GLU A 451 5.33 7.90 -17.63
CA GLU A 451 6.36 7.13 -18.34
C GLU A 451 7.16 6.21 -17.40
N TYR A 452 7.00 6.34 -16.08
CA TYR A 452 7.54 5.40 -15.10
C TYR A 452 6.81 4.05 -15.08
N ILE A 453 5.56 3.96 -15.56
CA ILE A 453 4.73 2.74 -15.44
C ILE A 453 5.40 1.51 -16.09
N PRO A 454 5.94 1.56 -17.32
CA PRO A 454 6.66 0.43 -17.90
C PRO A 454 7.84 -0.04 -17.05
N ARG A 455 8.59 0.89 -16.46
CA ARG A 455 9.69 0.55 -15.53
C ARG A 455 9.16 -0.20 -14.32
N MET A 456 8.12 0.31 -13.66
CA MET A 456 7.49 -0.36 -12.52
C MET A 456 6.92 -1.73 -12.88
N ARG A 457 6.30 -1.87 -14.06
CA ARG A 457 5.78 -3.16 -14.55
C ARG A 457 6.89 -4.19 -14.70
N ASN A 458 8.04 -3.80 -15.27
CA ASN A 458 9.16 -4.70 -15.45
C ASN A 458 9.72 -5.16 -14.09
N THR A 459 9.91 -4.23 -13.15
CA THR A 459 10.31 -4.56 -11.77
C THR A 459 9.31 -5.46 -11.05
N MET A 460 8.00 -5.34 -11.32
CA MET A 460 6.95 -6.20 -10.75
C MET A 460 6.79 -7.55 -11.47
N ILE A 461 7.14 -7.64 -12.76
CA ILE A 461 7.14 -8.88 -13.55
C ILE A 461 8.33 -9.76 -13.14
N ASP A 462 9.47 -9.15 -12.81
CA ASP A 462 10.66 -9.83 -12.30
C ASP A 462 10.49 -10.37 -10.86
N LEU A 463 9.33 -10.15 -10.24
CA LEU A 463 8.96 -10.61 -8.89
C LEU A 463 7.94 -11.79 -8.86
N ALA A 464 7.70 -12.48 -9.99
CA ALA A 464 7.14 -13.84 -9.99
C ALA A 464 8.29 -14.88 -10.07
N PRO A 465 8.17 -16.09 -9.46
CA PRO A 465 9.30 -16.81 -8.86
C PRO A 465 10.45 -17.03 -9.84
N ALA A 466 11.60 -16.45 -9.52
CA ALA A 466 12.93 -16.65 -10.07
C ALA A 466 12.98 -17.16 -11.54
N LYS A 467 13.15 -16.21 -12.46
CA LYS A 467 14.21 -16.35 -13.46
C LYS A 467 15.12 -15.14 -13.33
N THR A 468 16.18 -15.30 -12.56
CA THR A 468 17.33 -14.39 -12.58
C THR A 468 17.94 -14.46 -13.98
N ASN A 469 17.66 -13.46 -14.82
CA ASN A 469 18.61 -13.12 -15.86
C ASN A 469 19.69 -12.25 -15.18
N PRO A 470 20.96 -12.65 -15.20
CA PRO A 470 22.07 -11.75 -14.90
C PRO A 470 22.04 -10.57 -15.88
N LEU A 471 22.65 -9.44 -15.49
CA LEU A 471 23.07 -8.40 -16.43
C LEU A 471 23.71 -9.05 -17.67
N PRO A 472 23.58 -8.47 -18.89
CA PRO A 472 24.45 -8.89 -19.98
C PRO A 472 25.90 -8.77 -19.51
N ASP A 473 26.67 -9.85 -19.62
CA ASP A 473 28.06 -10.00 -19.18
C ASP A 473 28.96 -8.85 -19.70
N LYS A 474 28.98 -7.71 -19.01
CA LYS A 474 29.93 -6.63 -19.26
C LYS A 474 31.18 -6.94 -18.46
N LYS A 475 32.30 -7.15 -19.15
CA LYS A 475 33.56 -7.63 -18.57
C LYS A 475 34.21 -6.65 -17.60
N TYR A 476 33.91 -5.36 -17.74
CA TYR A 476 34.51 -4.29 -16.95
C TYR A 476 33.41 -3.46 -16.29
N SER A 477 33.50 -3.25 -14.99
CA SER A 477 32.62 -2.33 -14.26
C SER A 477 33.42 -1.37 -13.37
N THR A 478 32.85 -0.19 -13.14
CA THR A 478 33.36 0.80 -12.20
C THR A 478 32.23 1.47 -11.45
N LEU A 479 32.50 2.01 -10.26
CA LEU A 479 31.53 2.80 -9.51
C LEU A 479 31.69 4.28 -9.85
N VAL A 480 30.59 4.95 -10.18
CA VAL A 480 30.51 6.38 -10.48
C VAL A 480 29.56 7.03 -9.49
N SER A 481 30.07 7.98 -8.72
CA SER A 481 29.28 8.83 -7.82
C SER A 481 29.03 10.18 -8.46
N LEU A 482 27.76 10.58 -8.51
CA LEU A 482 27.27 11.88 -8.96
C LEU A 482 26.69 12.63 -7.76
N SER A 483 27.01 13.90 -7.60
CA SER A 483 26.36 14.78 -6.62
C SER A 483 26.04 16.15 -7.22
N GLY A 484 24.84 16.67 -7.04
CA GLY A 484 24.38 17.84 -7.78
C GLY A 484 22.88 18.07 -7.71
N HIS A 485 22.36 19.01 -8.49
CA HIS A 485 20.92 19.14 -8.77
C HIS A 485 20.46 18.07 -9.77
N LEU A 486 20.72 16.80 -9.43
CA LEU A 486 20.59 15.64 -10.32
C LEU A 486 19.18 15.48 -10.91
N PHE A 487 18.15 15.80 -10.11
CA PHE A 487 16.76 15.59 -10.48
C PHE A 487 16.08 16.89 -10.93
N ASP A 488 16.32 18.00 -10.23
CA ASP A 488 15.67 19.29 -10.56
C ASP A 488 16.09 19.83 -11.92
N LYS A 489 17.34 19.55 -12.32
CA LYS A 489 17.89 19.92 -13.64
C LYS A 489 17.96 18.74 -14.62
N PHE A 490 17.39 17.59 -14.24
CA PHE A 490 17.37 16.35 -15.05
C PHE A 490 18.75 15.78 -15.44
N LEU A 491 19.83 16.21 -14.76
CA LEU A 491 21.20 15.79 -15.03
C LEU A 491 21.44 14.29 -14.82
N ILE A 492 20.65 13.66 -13.95
CA ILE A 492 20.71 12.20 -13.78
C ILE A 492 20.30 11.49 -15.07
N ASN A 493 19.26 11.95 -15.77
CA ASN A 493 18.83 11.30 -17.00
C ASN A 493 19.87 11.51 -18.11
N GLU A 494 20.47 12.69 -18.20
CA GLU A 494 21.56 12.96 -19.14
C GLU A 494 22.78 12.07 -18.89
N ALA A 495 23.17 11.88 -17.63
CA ALA A 495 24.23 10.94 -17.27
C ALA A 495 23.90 9.49 -17.66
N LEU A 496 22.66 9.03 -17.45
CA LEU A 496 22.22 7.70 -17.85
C LEU A 496 22.16 7.53 -19.38
N ASP A 497 21.69 8.54 -20.09
CA ASP A 497 21.63 8.56 -21.56
C ASP A 497 23.04 8.52 -22.18
N ILE A 498 24.03 9.20 -21.57
CA ILE A 498 25.45 9.13 -21.98
C ILE A 498 25.97 7.70 -21.84
N ILE A 499 25.68 7.01 -20.74
CA ILE A 499 26.12 5.64 -20.50
C ILE A 499 25.52 4.70 -21.56
N GLU A 500 24.22 4.78 -21.82
CA GLU A 500 23.56 3.90 -22.79
C GLU A 500 23.97 4.20 -24.23
N THR A 501 24.08 5.49 -24.62
CA THR A 501 24.45 5.91 -25.98
C THR A 501 25.87 5.43 -26.34
N ALA A 502 26.77 5.37 -25.35
CA ALA A 502 28.12 4.86 -25.52
C ALA A 502 28.20 3.31 -25.52
N GLY A 503 27.08 2.60 -25.34
CA GLY A 503 27.02 1.14 -25.31
C GLY A 503 27.30 0.53 -23.93
N GLY A 504 27.28 1.36 -22.88
CA GLY A 504 27.42 0.95 -21.49
C GLY A 504 26.11 0.48 -20.87
N SER A 505 26.23 -0.10 -19.68
CA SER A 505 25.13 -0.48 -18.80
C SER A 505 25.34 0.20 -17.45
N PHE A 506 24.27 0.38 -16.67
CA PHE A 506 24.39 0.91 -15.31
C PHE A 506 23.45 0.20 -14.33
N HIS A 507 23.85 0.19 -13.07
CA HIS A 507 23.04 -0.27 -11.95
C HIS A 507 23.08 0.77 -10.83
N LEU A 508 21.93 1.17 -10.30
CA LEU A 508 21.84 2.13 -9.23
C LEU A 508 22.15 1.45 -7.89
N VAL A 509 23.31 1.78 -7.31
CA VAL A 509 23.79 1.21 -6.05
C VAL A 509 23.18 1.96 -4.85
N ARG A 510 23.14 3.29 -4.93
CA ARG A 510 22.58 4.16 -3.89
C ARG A 510 22.07 5.46 -4.50
N CYS A 511 20.96 6.00 -3.99
CA CYS A 511 20.47 7.31 -4.41
C CYS A 511 19.78 8.03 -3.24
N GLU A 512 20.11 9.30 -3.07
CA GLU A 512 19.48 10.20 -2.10
C GLU A 512 19.05 11.46 -2.85
N VAL A 513 17.74 11.73 -2.85
CA VAL A 513 17.14 12.86 -3.58
C VAL A 513 16.95 14.01 -2.60
N GLY A 514 17.40 15.21 -3.01
CA GLY A 514 17.16 16.45 -2.29
C GLY A 514 15.66 16.68 -2.06
N GLN A 515 15.30 17.24 -0.90
CA GLN A 515 13.88 17.38 -0.50
C GLN A 515 13.28 18.72 -0.96
N SER A 516 14.08 19.58 -1.58
CA SER A 516 13.70 20.86 -2.15
C SER A 516 14.57 21.21 -3.36
N THR A 517 14.19 22.23 -4.13
CA THR A 517 14.89 22.66 -5.35
C THR A 517 16.31 23.17 -5.11
N ASP A 518 16.64 23.49 -3.85
CA ASP A 518 17.93 24.03 -3.43
C ASP A 518 18.81 22.94 -2.78
N ASP A 519 18.29 21.72 -2.58
CA ASP A 519 19.00 20.61 -1.95
C ASP A 519 19.77 19.75 -2.96
N MET A 520 21.02 19.44 -2.63
CA MET A 520 21.85 18.58 -3.46
C MET A 520 21.41 17.11 -3.36
N SER A 521 21.35 16.46 -4.51
CA SER A 521 21.07 15.03 -4.64
C SER A 521 22.36 14.25 -4.85
N TYR A 522 22.37 12.98 -4.42
CA TYR A 522 23.50 12.06 -4.53
C TYR A 522 23.08 10.77 -5.22
N SER A 523 23.92 10.23 -6.09
CA SER A 523 23.68 8.97 -6.79
C SER A 523 24.98 8.19 -7.00
N GLU A 524 25.00 6.91 -6.65
CA GLU A 524 26.07 5.95 -6.98
C GLU A 524 25.56 4.96 -8.01
N LEU A 525 26.26 4.91 -9.14
CA LEU A 525 25.98 4.04 -10.28
C LEU A 525 27.16 3.08 -10.46
N GLU A 526 26.89 1.78 -10.51
CA GLU A 526 27.86 0.84 -11.08
C GLU A 526 27.69 0.85 -12.60
N VAL A 527 28.72 1.26 -13.33
CA VAL A 527 28.71 1.41 -14.79
C VAL A 527 29.56 0.31 -15.41
N GLY A 528 28.99 -0.44 -16.35
CA GLY A 528 29.64 -1.58 -17.00
C GLY A 528 29.76 -1.45 -18.52
N ALA A 529 30.86 -1.95 -19.10
CA ALA A 529 31.10 -2.03 -20.55
C ALA A 529 31.80 -3.34 -20.98
N ASP A 530 31.77 -3.65 -22.28
CA ASP A 530 32.36 -4.89 -22.83
C ASP A 530 33.89 -4.84 -22.88
N ASP A 531 34.45 -3.64 -22.98
CA ASP A 531 35.88 -3.35 -23.05
C ASP A 531 36.22 -2.05 -22.32
N THR A 532 37.50 -1.90 -21.95
CA THR A 532 37.99 -0.74 -21.20
C THR A 532 37.93 0.55 -22.01
N ALA A 533 38.10 0.51 -23.33
CA ALA A 533 38.05 1.72 -24.16
C ALA A 533 36.64 2.34 -24.18
N THR A 534 35.60 1.51 -24.17
CA THR A 534 34.20 1.94 -24.07
C THR A 534 33.90 2.46 -22.67
N LEU A 535 34.40 1.80 -21.62
CA LEU A 535 34.26 2.27 -20.25
C LEU A 535 34.94 3.62 -20.02
N ASP A 536 36.16 3.80 -20.53
CA ASP A 536 36.91 5.05 -20.47
C ASP A 536 36.18 6.17 -21.21
N LYS A 537 35.62 5.88 -22.39
CA LYS A 537 34.81 6.85 -23.15
C LYS A 537 33.56 7.29 -22.40
N ILE A 538 32.89 6.38 -21.68
CA ILE A 538 31.73 6.70 -20.83
C ILE A 538 32.17 7.61 -19.68
N ILE A 539 33.27 7.26 -19.01
CA ILE A 539 33.85 8.03 -17.92
C ILE A 539 34.23 9.44 -18.38
N ASP A 540 34.90 9.58 -19.52
CA ASP A 540 35.31 10.86 -20.09
C ASP A 540 34.09 11.73 -20.42
N SER A 541 33.02 11.12 -20.94
CA SER A 541 31.77 11.82 -21.28
C SER A 541 31.03 12.30 -20.03
N LEU A 542 30.95 11.47 -18.99
CA LEU A 542 30.38 11.85 -17.69
C LEU A 542 31.23 12.92 -16.99
N THR A 543 32.54 12.88 -17.17
CA THR A 543 33.46 13.91 -16.66
C THR A 543 33.27 15.23 -17.42
N SER A 544 33.04 15.19 -18.73
CA SER A 544 32.71 16.38 -19.52
C SER A 544 31.38 16.99 -19.07
N LEU A 545 30.35 16.18 -18.82
CA LEU A 545 29.06 16.64 -18.29
C LEU A 545 29.24 17.34 -16.92
N ALA A 546 30.04 16.74 -16.03
CA ALA A 546 30.34 17.33 -14.73
C ALA A 546 31.15 18.64 -14.85
N ASN A 547 32.05 18.76 -15.84
CA ASN A 547 32.83 19.98 -16.07
C ASN A 547 32.03 21.10 -16.75
N GLU A 548 31.08 20.77 -17.62
CA GLU A 548 30.17 21.74 -18.24
C GLU A 548 29.20 22.37 -17.22
N HIS A 549 28.98 21.69 -16.08
CA HIS A 549 28.03 22.08 -15.02
C HIS A 549 28.71 22.30 -13.66
N GLY A 550 30.03 22.16 -13.58
CA GLY A 550 30.87 22.48 -12.43
C GLY A 550 31.49 23.85 -12.66
N GLY A 551 30.91 24.91 -12.12
CA GLY A 551 31.35 26.29 -12.33
C GLY A 551 32.84 26.54 -12.01
N ASP A 552 33.42 27.54 -12.68
CA ASP A 552 34.82 27.94 -12.50
C ASP A 552 35.09 28.44 -11.07
N HIS A 553 36.17 27.97 -10.44
CA HIS A 553 36.42 28.11 -9.01
C HIS A 553 36.65 29.56 -8.51
N ASP A 554 36.64 30.56 -9.40
CA ASP A 554 37.01 31.95 -9.07
C ASP A 554 35.88 32.98 -9.26
N ALA A 555 34.64 32.56 -9.52
CA ALA A 555 33.51 33.48 -9.75
C ALA A 555 32.16 33.04 -9.17
N GLY A 556 32.08 32.71 -7.88
CA GLY A 556 30.83 32.74 -7.09
C GLY A 556 29.57 32.04 -7.65
N GLN A 557 29.71 31.05 -8.55
CA GLN A 557 28.61 30.23 -9.06
C GLN A 557 28.44 28.96 -8.21
N GLU A 558 27.19 28.57 -7.94
CA GLU A 558 26.83 27.32 -7.28
C GLU A 558 27.23 26.10 -8.13
N ILE A 559 27.76 25.05 -7.48
CA ILE A 559 28.18 23.81 -8.14
C ILE A 559 26.94 23.03 -8.54
N GLU A 560 26.67 22.86 -9.83
CA GLU A 560 25.45 22.19 -10.28
C GLU A 560 25.60 20.66 -10.39
N LEU A 561 26.81 20.18 -10.66
CA LEU A 561 27.15 18.75 -10.74
C LEU A 561 28.62 18.49 -10.36
N ALA A 562 28.86 17.40 -9.65
CA ALA A 562 30.18 16.89 -9.31
C ALA A 562 30.21 15.36 -9.50
N LEU A 563 31.38 14.84 -9.87
CA LEU A 563 31.61 13.44 -10.21
C LEU A 563 32.80 12.89 -9.42
N LYS A 564 32.67 11.66 -8.91
CA LYS A 564 33.78 10.89 -8.31
C LYS A 564 33.75 9.45 -8.82
N ILE A 565 34.89 8.92 -9.23
CA ILE A 565 34.98 7.58 -9.85
C ILE A 565 35.78 6.63 -8.96
N GLY A 566 35.31 5.38 -8.83
CA GLY A 566 35.90 4.28 -8.08
C GLY A 566 36.92 3.45 -8.89
N LYS A 567 37.42 2.36 -8.31
CA LYS A 567 38.36 1.42 -8.97
C LYS A 567 37.62 0.40 -9.85
N VAL A 568 38.20 0.05 -11.00
CA VAL A 568 37.70 -0.96 -11.96
C VAL A 568 38.08 -2.38 -11.50
N ASN A 569 37.16 -3.35 -11.57
CA ASN A 569 37.36 -4.75 -11.12
C ASN A 569 37.23 -5.80 -12.27
N GLU A 570 37.92 -6.95 -12.17
CA GLU A 570 38.02 -8.09 -13.14
C GLU A 570 38.02 -9.47 -12.39
N TYR A 571 37.62 -10.64 -12.96
CA TYR A 571 37.27 -11.92 -12.22
C TYR A 571 37.94 -13.28 -12.68
N GLU A 572 38.43 -14.20 -11.78
CA GLU A 572 38.84 -15.68 -11.96
C GLU A 572 38.88 -16.59 -10.60
N THR A 573 39.02 -17.96 -10.56
CA THR A 573 38.63 -19.02 -9.46
C THR A 573 39.55 -20.29 -9.08
N ASP A 574 39.59 -20.89 -7.79
CA ASP A 574 39.62 -22.37 -7.26
C ASP A 574 40.20 -22.79 -5.77
N VAL A 575 40.11 -24.09 -5.20
CA VAL A 575 39.82 -24.68 -3.75
C VAL A 575 40.67 -25.89 -3.00
N THR A 576 40.64 -26.21 -1.59
CA THR A 576 40.63 -27.56 -0.69
C THR A 576 41.12 -27.70 0.91
N ILE A 577 40.92 -28.84 1.74
CA ILE A 577 40.54 -29.26 3.26
C ILE A 577 41.54 -29.75 4.51
N ASP A 578 41.22 -29.72 5.91
CA ASP A 578 41.33 -30.78 7.12
C ASP A 578 41.29 -30.43 8.75
N LYS A 579 40.98 -31.40 9.73
CA LYS A 579 40.92 -31.67 11.31
C LYS A 579 40.92 -30.65 12.56
N GLY A 580 40.03 -30.75 13.62
CA GLY A 580 40.11 -30.01 14.97
C GLY A 580 39.00 -30.21 16.11
N GLY A 581 39.11 -29.57 17.31
CA GLY A 581 38.39 -29.66 18.65
C GLY A 581 36.83 -29.53 18.73
N PRO A 582 36.15 -29.06 19.84
CA PRO A 582 34.68 -29.07 19.92
C PRO A 582 34.06 -28.29 18.76
N LYS A 583 33.16 -28.94 18.01
CA LYS A 583 32.77 -28.46 16.68
C LYS A 583 31.48 -27.66 16.68
N ILE A 584 31.50 -26.44 16.14
CA ILE A 584 30.31 -25.59 15.97
C ILE A 584 30.01 -25.45 14.47
N LEU A 585 28.79 -25.76 14.03
CA LEU A 585 28.36 -25.61 12.65
C LEU A 585 27.67 -24.25 12.43
N ILE A 586 28.15 -23.42 11.51
CA ILE A 586 27.47 -22.22 11.03
C ILE A 586 26.84 -22.53 9.67
N LEU A 587 25.51 -22.42 9.55
CA LEU A 587 24.80 -22.57 8.29
C LEU A 587 24.59 -21.20 7.62
N GLY A 588 25.21 -21.01 6.45
CA GLY A 588 25.27 -19.76 5.69
C GLY A 588 26.71 -19.24 5.54
N ALA A 589 26.91 -18.25 4.68
CA ALA A 589 28.23 -17.66 4.41
C ALA A 589 28.15 -16.14 4.18
N GLY A 590 29.30 -15.46 4.14
CA GLY A 590 29.42 -14.03 3.81
C GLY A 590 29.62 -13.11 5.02
N ARG A 591 29.41 -11.79 4.82
CA ARG A 591 29.84 -10.70 5.73
C ARG A 591 29.31 -10.77 7.18
N VAL A 592 28.27 -11.56 7.44
CA VAL A 592 27.73 -11.79 8.80
C VAL A 592 28.33 -13.05 9.43
N CYS A 593 28.57 -14.09 8.64
CA CYS A 593 29.15 -15.33 9.12
C CYS A 593 30.64 -15.19 9.45
N ARG A 594 31.38 -14.32 8.74
CA ARG A 594 32.83 -14.15 8.95
C ARG A 594 33.16 -13.56 10.32
N PRO A 595 32.57 -12.43 10.78
CA PRO A 595 32.79 -11.95 12.15
C PRO A 595 32.36 -12.97 13.21
N ALA A 596 31.35 -13.80 12.94
CA ALA A 596 30.91 -14.84 13.87
C ALA A 596 31.90 -16.02 13.93
N ALA A 597 32.46 -16.43 12.80
CA ALA A 597 33.53 -17.42 12.74
C ALA A 597 34.82 -16.90 13.43
N GLU A 598 35.20 -15.64 13.18
CA GLU A 598 36.35 -14.97 13.83
C GLU A 598 36.16 -14.90 15.35
N PHE A 599 34.94 -14.58 15.80
CA PHE A 599 34.60 -14.52 17.22
C PHE A 599 34.62 -15.90 17.89
N LEU A 600 33.99 -16.92 17.30
CA LEU A 600 33.89 -18.24 17.91
C LEU A 600 35.22 -18.99 17.93
N ALA A 601 36.05 -18.82 16.89
CA ALA A 601 37.34 -19.47 16.80
C ALA A 601 38.43 -18.80 17.64
N SER A 602 38.25 -17.52 18.03
CA SER A 602 39.21 -16.78 18.87
C SER A 602 39.01 -16.94 20.38
N TYR A 603 37.96 -17.66 20.82
CA TYR A 603 37.68 -17.90 22.24
C TYR A 603 38.22 -19.26 22.71
N PRO A 604 39.15 -19.30 23.68
CA PRO A 604 39.62 -20.55 24.27
C PRO A 604 38.64 -21.16 25.31
N ASP A 605 37.59 -20.44 25.73
CA ASP A 605 36.67 -20.93 26.76
C ASP A 605 35.24 -20.38 26.57
N ILE A 606 34.36 -21.19 25.98
CA ILE A 606 32.93 -21.10 26.23
C ILE A 606 32.57 -22.39 26.94
N CYS A 607 32.47 -22.30 28.28
CA CYS A 607 32.02 -23.33 29.22
C CYS A 607 33.10 -24.08 30.02
N THR A 608 33.91 -23.39 30.83
CA THR A 608 34.30 -23.94 32.14
C THR A 608 34.54 -22.87 33.22
N TYR A 609 33.76 -22.94 34.30
CA TYR A 609 34.03 -22.25 35.56
C TYR A 609 35.19 -22.99 36.27
N GLY A 610 36.36 -22.37 36.31
CA GLY A 610 37.41 -22.65 37.29
C GLY A 610 38.38 -23.79 36.99
N VAL A 611 39.60 -23.58 37.48
CA VAL A 611 40.81 -24.43 37.53
C VAL A 611 41.81 -24.20 36.39
N ASP A 612 42.93 -23.59 36.77
CA ASP A 612 44.16 -23.42 35.98
C ASP A 612 44.74 -24.79 35.59
N ASP A 613 44.72 -25.13 34.30
CA ASP A 613 45.67 -26.06 33.70
C ASP A 613 45.98 -25.62 32.26
N HIS A 614 47.26 -25.50 31.93
CA HIS A 614 47.76 -24.99 30.66
C HIS A 614 47.82 -26.12 29.62
N ASP A 615 46.67 -26.49 29.05
CA ASP A 615 46.49 -27.06 27.70
C ASP A 615 44.98 -27.17 27.43
N ALA A 616 44.38 -26.12 26.86
CA ALA A 616 42.94 -26.04 26.57
C ALA A 616 42.67 -26.26 25.07
N ASP A 617 41.90 -27.31 24.73
CA ASP A 617 41.54 -27.67 23.35
C ASP A 617 40.68 -26.59 22.68
N GLN A 618 41.15 -26.00 21.58
CA GLN A 618 40.49 -24.91 20.87
C GLN A 618 39.19 -25.35 20.15
N ILE A 619 38.15 -24.50 20.18
CA ILE A 619 36.86 -24.70 19.50
C ILE A 619 37.08 -24.70 17.98
N HIS A 620 36.51 -25.69 17.29
CA HIS A 620 36.62 -25.86 15.85
C HIS A 620 35.34 -25.46 15.12
N VAL A 621 35.35 -24.42 14.28
CA VAL A 621 34.12 -23.94 13.63
C VAL A 621 33.99 -24.48 12.21
N ILE A 622 32.92 -25.22 11.92
CA ILE A 622 32.56 -25.63 10.57
C ILE A 622 31.60 -24.61 9.97
N VAL A 623 31.93 -23.96 8.85
CA VAL A 623 30.98 -23.13 8.10
C VAL A 623 30.46 -23.92 6.92
N ALA A 624 29.14 -24.10 6.83
CA ALA A 624 28.52 -24.79 5.71
C ALA A 624 27.55 -23.90 4.92
N SER A 625 27.71 -23.91 3.59
CA SER A 625 26.90 -23.12 2.65
C SER A 625 26.50 -23.99 1.45
N LEU A 626 25.45 -23.59 0.74
CA LEU A 626 25.03 -24.24 -0.50
C LEU A 626 26.16 -24.26 -1.55
N TYR A 627 27.05 -23.25 -1.50
CA TYR A 627 28.25 -23.15 -2.34
C TYR A 627 29.53 -23.24 -1.49
N GLN A 628 30.42 -24.17 -1.84
CA GLN A 628 31.70 -24.40 -1.13
C GLN A 628 32.54 -23.11 -1.02
N LYS A 629 32.56 -22.27 -2.06
CA LYS A 629 33.42 -21.06 -2.14
C LYS A 629 33.00 -19.97 -1.15
N ASP A 630 31.70 -19.80 -0.92
CA ASP A 630 31.22 -18.83 0.06
C ASP A 630 31.60 -19.26 1.49
N ALA A 631 31.50 -20.56 1.78
CA ALA A 631 31.96 -21.11 3.05
C ALA A 631 33.48 -20.93 3.23
N GLU A 632 34.27 -21.10 2.17
CA GLU A 632 35.73 -20.91 2.16
C GLU A 632 36.16 -19.45 2.36
N GLU A 633 35.54 -18.46 1.69
CA GLU A 633 35.79 -17.02 1.95
C GLU A 633 35.43 -16.61 3.38
N THR A 634 34.45 -17.30 3.97
CA THR A 634 34.01 -17.02 5.34
C THR A 634 35.04 -17.48 6.37
N VAL A 635 35.73 -18.60 6.14
CA VAL A 635 36.73 -19.18 7.05
C VAL A 635 38.17 -18.74 6.75
N ASP A 636 38.40 -18.07 5.61
CA ASP A 636 39.74 -17.70 5.14
C ASP A 636 40.49 -16.78 6.14
N GLY A 637 41.65 -17.25 6.61
CA GLY A 637 42.48 -16.55 7.61
C GLY A 637 42.05 -16.76 9.07
N ILE A 638 41.10 -17.66 9.36
CA ILE A 638 40.63 -17.97 10.72
C ILE A 638 41.13 -19.36 11.15
N GLU A 639 42.00 -19.41 12.15
CA GLU A 639 42.52 -20.67 12.72
C GLU A 639 41.39 -21.50 13.38
N ASN A 640 41.51 -22.84 13.40
CA ASN A 640 40.48 -23.78 13.91
C ASN A 640 39.11 -23.67 13.23
N THR A 641 39.07 -23.45 11.90
CA THR A 641 37.82 -23.45 11.15
C THR A 641 37.90 -24.28 9.87
N THR A 642 36.77 -24.81 9.40
CA THR A 642 36.67 -25.60 8.16
C THR A 642 35.42 -25.26 7.37
N ALA A 643 35.53 -25.15 6.06
CA ALA A 643 34.39 -24.95 5.17
C ALA A 643 33.82 -26.29 4.66
N THR A 644 32.51 -26.35 4.43
CA THR A 644 31.84 -27.52 3.83
C THR A 644 30.66 -27.10 2.97
N GLN A 645 30.51 -27.71 1.80
CA GLN A 645 29.33 -27.54 0.97
C GLN A 645 28.21 -28.39 1.53
N LEU A 646 27.06 -27.77 1.75
CA LEU A 646 25.87 -28.44 2.23
C LEU A 646 24.65 -27.85 1.57
N ASP A 647 23.99 -28.64 0.72
CA ASP A 647 22.60 -28.37 0.39
C ASP A 647 21.73 -28.81 1.57
N VAL A 648 21.13 -27.84 2.27
CA VAL A 648 20.23 -28.12 3.39
C VAL A 648 18.96 -28.86 2.95
N ALA A 649 18.67 -28.94 1.64
CA ALA A 649 17.63 -29.81 1.08
C ALA A 649 18.05 -31.28 1.00
N ASP A 650 19.35 -31.59 1.05
CA ASP A 650 19.87 -32.96 1.17
C ASP A 650 19.94 -33.40 2.65
N ILE A 651 18.85 -34.03 3.10
CA ILE A 651 18.64 -34.42 4.50
C ILE A 651 19.69 -35.44 4.99
N GLY A 652 20.26 -36.26 4.10
CA GLY A 652 21.29 -37.24 4.47
C GLY A 652 22.59 -36.55 4.87
N SER A 653 23.10 -35.70 3.97
CA SER A 653 24.31 -34.91 4.18
C SER A 653 24.18 -33.95 5.38
N LEU A 654 22.99 -33.38 5.59
CA LEU A 654 22.70 -32.51 6.74
C LEU A 654 22.70 -33.30 8.06
N SER A 655 22.07 -34.47 8.09
CA SER A 655 22.02 -35.33 9.28
C SER A 655 23.41 -35.82 9.69
N ASP A 656 24.24 -36.19 8.72
CA ASP A 656 25.62 -36.65 8.96
C ASP A 656 26.50 -35.52 9.51
N LEU A 657 26.34 -34.30 9.01
CA LEU A 657 27.10 -33.14 9.49
C LEU A 657 26.64 -32.67 10.88
N VAL A 658 25.33 -32.66 11.14
CA VAL A 658 24.73 -32.36 12.46
C VAL A 658 25.20 -33.36 13.52
N SER A 659 25.38 -34.63 13.16
CA SER A 659 25.84 -35.67 14.10
C SER A 659 27.28 -35.50 14.59
N GLN A 660 28.07 -34.64 13.93
CA GLN A 660 29.50 -34.43 14.17
C GLN A 660 29.81 -33.13 14.93
N VAL A 661 28.79 -32.35 15.31
CA VAL A 661 28.94 -31.02 15.93
C VAL A 661 28.15 -30.91 17.23
N SER A 662 28.65 -30.07 18.13
CA SER A 662 28.05 -29.84 19.45
C SER A 662 26.95 -28.77 19.41
N PHE A 663 27.10 -27.75 18.55
CA PHE A 663 26.14 -26.64 18.40
C PHE A 663 25.97 -26.22 16.94
N ILE A 664 24.79 -25.69 16.59
CA ILE A 664 24.47 -25.18 15.26
C ILE A 664 24.01 -23.73 15.36
N LEU A 665 24.65 -22.84 14.59
CA LEU A 665 24.29 -21.43 14.44
C LEU A 665 23.77 -21.20 13.01
N ILE A 666 22.62 -20.54 12.87
CA ILE A 666 22.06 -20.19 11.56
C ILE A 666 22.11 -18.67 11.41
N LEU A 667 22.97 -18.18 10.52
CA LEU A 667 23.16 -16.74 10.30
C LEU A 667 22.65 -16.39 8.91
N LYS A 668 21.47 -15.77 8.86
CA LYS A 668 20.89 -15.26 7.61
C LYS A 668 21.39 -13.84 7.36
N SER A 669 22.10 -13.62 6.26
CA SER A 669 22.13 -12.29 5.62
C SER A 669 20.75 -12.07 5.00
N GLY A 670 20.11 -10.96 5.39
CA GLY A 670 18.66 -10.80 5.32
C GLY A 670 18.03 -10.89 3.92
N TRP A 671 16.70 -11.09 3.96
CA TRP A 671 15.73 -10.94 2.86
C TRP A 671 15.55 -12.14 1.90
N ALA A 672 14.90 -13.20 2.40
CA ALA A 672 13.87 -13.96 1.66
C ALA A 672 13.06 -14.89 2.61
N PRO A 673 11.71 -14.93 2.54
CA PRO A 673 10.90 -15.91 3.25
C PRO A 673 10.82 -17.20 2.44
N LEU A 674 11.57 -18.23 2.83
CA LEU A 674 11.28 -19.61 2.44
C LEU A 674 10.77 -20.37 3.66
N PHE A 675 9.50 -20.78 3.60
CA PHE A 675 8.89 -21.75 4.49
C PHE A 675 9.68 -23.07 4.40
N PHE A 676 10.31 -23.48 5.49
CA PHE A 676 10.65 -24.90 5.72
C PHE A 676 9.99 -25.36 7.02
N LYS A 677 9.15 -26.38 6.86
CA LYS A 677 8.45 -27.10 7.91
C LYS A 677 9.40 -28.20 8.38
N LEU A 678 10.09 -28.01 9.50
CA LEU A 678 10.83 -29.09 10.17
C LEU A 678 10.30 -29.24 11.60
N THR A 679 9.50 -30.29 11.72
CA THR A 679 8.99 -30.91 12.94
C THR A 679 10.13 -31.32 13.87
N SER A 680 10.02 -30.93 15.15
CA SER A 680 10.47 -31.66 16.35
C SER A 680 11.75 -32.50 16.23
N PHE A 681 12.86 -32.04 16.80
CA PHE A 681 13.71 -32.91 17.62
C PHE A 681 14.33 -32.16 18.80
N THR A 682 14.29 -32.85 19.93
CA THR A 682 14.52 -32.42 21.30
C THR A 682 15.99 -32.64 21.69
N LEU A 683 16.62 -31.60 22.25
CA LEU A 683 17.72 -31.58 23.25
C LEU A 683 18.92 -32.55 23.13
N ARG A 684 20.13 -32.01 23.34
CA ARG A 684 20.88 -32.22 24.60
C ARG A 684 22.11 -31.31 24.70
N GLN A 685 22.16 -30.62 25.84
CA GLN A 685 23.26 -29.92 26.55
C GLN A 685 24.19 -29.02 25.76
#